data_AF-A0A1P8FLA1-F1
#
_entry.id   AF-A0A1P8FLA1-F1
#
_cell.length_a   1.000
_cell.length_b   1.000
_cell.length_c   1.000
_cell.angle_alpha   90.00
_cell.angle_beta   90.00
_cell.angle_gamma   90.00
#
_symmetry.space_group_name_H-M   'P 1'
#
loop_
_entity.id
_entity.type
_entity.pdbx_description
1 polymer ?
#
loop_
_entity_poly.entity_id
_entity_poly.type
_entity_poly.pdbx_seq_one_letter_code
_entity_poly.pdbx_strand_id
1 'polypeptide(L)'
;MLSLVLLAAAPAFAQDAQLGPAPWFDASSYAYFFTQEKSFAKAVTTITPIATGSKYATKSAYQTYFLPAMPSIDFTGSVAGCTPGTISTAYKEWVVSRINYYRAMTGLPGSVGLNTSNPASVELEQQSAAVLYAANGRLSHMPSTANPAFTTCPGLIPNADIAGGKSNIALGFTDVVPGFMDDDGSGNELAGHRRWFLYPPQILVSVGNTSGGSPGNAIRVIDATLWGSRPAMPNGVAWPPAGFVPTQVLPPSGRWSYSLYNSGTFGTTDFAAANVSMTANGSPITVNVIYRSTGCLCIGDNTIVFVPQTTITAGVNYTVTVSGMAGASMTSYTYTVRPFDATATIPGVNGDFNGNGSSDLLFANTDGRAAIWLMNGTAPTATSEIIGAGTGWAVTNVGDFNGDGRTDLVWRHTDGRIAIYLMNGTAPTSTQQILNAGGWSVTHTPDLNGDGKADLVFQHTDGTIAVWTMNGTAMTAGASLMGPGSGWSVIRTADFDGDGMDDLLFRHTDGRHAIWLMNGTAIKSTQQILNAGGWTAMHTPDLNGDGKADIVWQHTDGTIAVWLMNGTAMTSGSGLLGAGSGWSVTRTGDFNGDGKADLFFLHTDGRAAIYLMNGLVPTQTTQILNAGGGWSAKRLVDLNGDGKADIVWQNVDGSTAVWLMNGTTMTSGTGILGTGTGWSVSAVSQ
;
A
#
# COMPACT_ATOMS: atom_id res chain seq x y z
N MET A 1 -34.27 -3.84 -6.29
CA MET A 1 -34.09 -2.73 -5.33
C MET A 1 -32.59 -2.55 -5.18
N LEU A 2 -32.04 -1.47 -5.74
CA LEU A 2 -30.61 -1.15 -5.65
C LEU A 2 -30.28 -0.77 -4.20
N SER A 3 -29.37 -1.49 -3.56
CA SER A 3 -28.73 -1.04 -2.32
C SER A 3 -27.69 0.01 -2.69
N LEU A 4 -27.99 1.27 -2.34
CA LEU A 4 -27.04 2.36 -2.35
C LEU A 4 -26.02 2.07 -1.23
N VAL A 5 -24.82 1.60 -1.59
CA VAL A 5 -23.70 1.54 -0.67
C VAL A 5 -23.35 2.98 -0.30
N LEU A 6 -23.57 3.36 0.96
CA LEU A 6 -23.08 4.63 1.49
C LEU A 6 -21.55 4.61 1.36
N LEU A 7 -21.01 5.38 0.41
CA LEU A 7 -19.62 5.83 0.52
C LEU A 7 -19.49 6.49 1.90
N ALA A 8 -18.56 6.01 2.72
CA ALA A 8 -18.11 6.76 3.87
C ALA A 8 -17.47 8.04 3.34
N ALA A 9 -18.25 9.12 3.30
CA ALA A 9 -17.76 10.44 2.98
C ALA A 9 -16.61 10.78 3.95
N ALA A 10 -15.56 11.40 3.43
CA ALA A 10 -14.58 12.11 4.26
C ALA A 10 -15.33 12.94 5.32
N PRO A 11 -14.81 13.07 6.56
CA PRO A 11 -15.52 13.79 7.60
C PRO A 11 -15.90 15.18 7.10
N ALA A 12 -17.20 15.40 6.91
CA ALA A 12 -17.71 16.71 6.56
C ALA A 12 -17.44 17.62 7.75
N PHE A 13 -16.58 18.62 7.56
CA PHE A 13 -16.31 19.63 8.58
C PHE A 13 -17.62 20.34 8.95
N ALA A 14 -17.80 20.65 10.25
CA ALA A 14 -18.94 21.44 10.69
C ALA A 14 -18.98 22.79 9.94
N GLN A 15 -20.17 23.34 9.69
CA GLN A 15 -20.36 24.59 8.92
C GLN A 15 -19.59 25.81 9.48
N ASP A 16 -19.09 25.74 10.72
CA ASP A 16 -18.37 26.81 11.42
C ASP A 16 -16.90 26.44 11.76
N ALA A 17 -16.32 25.40 11.13
CA ALA A 17 -14.94 25.01 11.38
C ALA A 17 -13.94 26.05 10.84
N GLN A 18 -13.00 26.49 11.69
CA GLN A 18 -12.03 27.53 11.36
C GLN A 18 -10.61 27.11 11.76
N LEU A 19 -9.66 27.29 10.85
CA LEU A 19 -8.23 27.27 11.17
C LEU A 19 -7.76 28.71 11.42
N GLY A 20 -6.95 28.92 12.46
CA GLY A 20 -6.20 30.16 12.61
C GLY A 20 -5.11 30.23 11.55
N PRO A 21 -4.30 31.30 11.48
CA PRO A 21 -2.97 31.16 10.89
C PRO A 21 -2.13 30.18 11.71
N ALA A 22 -0.99 29.75 11.17
CA ALA A 22 -0.02 28.96 11.91
C ALA A 22 0.87 29.85 12.79
N PRO A 23 1.42 29.34 13.91
CA PRO A 23 2.28 30.13 14.77
C PRO A 23 3.59 30.44 14.02
N TRP A 24 4.13 31.64 14.23
CA TRP A 24 5.34 32.12 13.57
C TRP A 24 6.22 32.91 14.55
N PHE A 25 7.51 32.98 14.26
CA PHE A 25 8.48 33.76 15.04
C PHE A 25 8.95 34.97 14.25
N ASP A 26 9.12 36.11 14.92
CA ASP A 26 9.98 37.17 14.42
C ASP A 26 11.38 37.09 15.06
N ALA A 27 12.38 37.69 14.43
CA ALA A 27 13.76 37.68 14.94
C ALA A 27 13.90 38.35 16.34
N SER A 28 12.96 39.22 16.72
CA SER A 28 12.91 39.91 18.01
C SER A 28 12.29 39.09 19.16
N SER A 29 11.49 38.07 18.85
CA SER A 29 10.76 37.26 19.82
C SER A 29 11.47 35.96 20.19
N TYR A 30 12.63 35.68 19.58
CA TYR A 30 13.46 34.51 19.88
C TYR A 30 13.66 34.31 21.40
N ALA A 31 14.01 35.36 22.15
CA ALA A 31 14.21 35.27 23.60
C ALA A 31 12.92 34.96 24.41
N TYR A 32 11.74 35.37 23.92
CA TYR A 32 10.45 35.12 24.57
C TYR A 32 10.05 33.64 24.52
N PHE A 33 10.41 32.94 23.44
CA PHE A 33 10.03 31.54 23.26
C PHE A 33 10.94 30.54 24.00
N PHE A 34 12.20 30.89 24.34
CA PHE A 34 13.22 29.92 24.76
C PHE A 34 13.71 30.00 26.22
N THR A 35 13.29 30.99 27.02
CA THR A 35 13.88 31.23 28.36
C THR A 35 13.41 30.27 29.47
N GLN A 36 12.47 29.35 29.24
CA GLN A 36 11.78 28.63 30.33
C GLN A 36 11.74 27.09 30.26
N GLU A 37 12.37 26.41 29.30
CA GLU A 37 12.06 24.98 29.09
C GLU A 37 13.22 24.02 29.38
N LYS A 38 12.96 23.07 30.30
CA LYS A 38 13.74 21.83 30.44
C LYS A 38 12.90 20.70 29.85
N SER A 39 13.43 19.94 28.90
CA SER A 39 12.69 18.98 28.08
C SER A 39 12.82 17.53 28.58
N PHE A 40 11.68 16.82 28.68
CA PHE A 40 11.58 15.36 28.71
C PHE A 40 10.31 14.92 27.96
N ALA A 41 10.41 13.80 27.23
CA ALA A 41 9.36 13.27 26.35
C ALA A 41 8.90 11.88 26.81
N LYS A 42 7.63 11.55 26.59
CA LYS A 42 7.14 10.16 26.57
C LYS A 42 6.81 9.79 25.12
N ALA A 43 7.52 8.81 24.56
CA ALA A 43 7.13 8.20 23.29
C ALA A 43 5.80 7.46 23.50
N VAL A 44 4.77 7.84 22.75
CA VAL A 44 3.42 7.27 22.85
C VAL A 44 3.24 6.15 21.83
N THR A 45 3.51 6.45 20.57
CA THR A 45 3.47 5.50 19.45
C THR A 45 4.56 5.88 18.48
N THR A 46 5.56 5.02 18.34
CA THR A 46 6.61 5.19 17.34
C THR A 46 6.20 4.46 16.08
N ILE A 47 6.03 5.20 14.98
CA ILE A 47 5.75 4.66 13.65
C ILE A 47 7.03 4.84 12.83
N THR A 48 7.61 3.73 12.38
CA THR A 48 8.71 3.76 11.43
C THR A 48 8.23 4.35 10.10
N PRO A 49 9.09 5.03 9.32
CA PRO A 49 8.75 5.48 7.97
C PRO A 49 8.00 4.40 7.18
N ILE A 50 6.83 4.75 6.65
CA ILE A 50 5.96 3.82 5.93
C ILE A 50 6.56 3.61 4.54
N ALA A 51 6.65 2.36 4.09
CA ALA A 51 7.10 2.01 2.75
C ALA A 51 5.99 2.34 1.73
N THR A 52 5.85 3.63 1.38
CA THR A 52 4.82 4.11 0.46
C THR A 52 4.98 3.56 -0.97
N GLY A 53 6.11 2.94 -1.31
CA GLY A 53 6.24 2.15 -2.53
C GLY A 53 5.24 0.97 -2.60
N SER A 54 4.84 0.43 -1.45
CA SER A 54 3.88 -0.67 -1.33
C SER A 54 2.48 -0.15 -0.97
N LYS A 55 1.50 -0.50 -1.81
CA LYS A 55 0.07 -0.20 -1.56
C LYS A 55 -0.41 -0.89 -0.28
N TYR A 56 0.05 -2.11 -0.03
CA TYR A 56 -0.32 -2.93 1.13
C TYR A 56 0.27 -2.38 2.43
N ALA A 57 1.58 -2.06 2.44
CA ALA A 57 2.20 -1.42 3.60
C ALA A 57 1.48 -0.11 3.97
N THR A 58 1.09 0.66 2.96
CA THR A 58 0.33 1.90 3.15
C THR A 58 -1.07 1.65 3.68
N LYS A 59 -1.81 0.67 3.14
CA LYS A 59 -3.15 0.30 3.62
C LYS A 59 -3.11 -0.23 5.05
N SER A 60 -2.16 -1.11 5.36
CA SER A 60 -1.95 -1.66 6.69
C SER A 60 -1.65 -0.56 7.71
N ALA A 61 -0.76 0.39 7.37
CA ALA A 61 -0.48 1.55 8.22
C ALA A 61 -1.71 2.46 8.40
N TYR A 62 -2.48 2.68 7.33
CA TYR A 62 -3.75 3.43 7.41
C TYR A 62 -4.72 2.75 8.37
N GLN A 63 -4.96 1.44 8.22
CA GLN A 63 -5.86 0.67 9.08
C GLN A 63 -5.39 0.62 10.54
N THR A 64 -4.08 0.52 10.76
CA THR A 64 -3.50 0.36 12.10
C THR A 64 -3.44 1.68 12.87
N TYR A 65 -3.04 2.78 12.21
CA TYR A 65 -2.70 4.02 12.90
C TYR A 65 -3.66 5.18 12.64
N PHE A 66 -4.38 5.15 11.51
CA PHE A 66 -5.29 6.22 11.10
C PHE A 66 -6.77 5.79 11.14
N LEU A 67 -7.13 4.54 10.92
CA LEU A 67 -8.54 4.14 10.97
C LEU A 67 -9.12 4.00 12.39
N PRO A 68 -8.37 3.69 13.47
CA PRO A 68 -8.95 3.49 14.79
C PRO A 68 -9.83 4.67 15.24
N ALA A 69 -10.99 4.32 15.82
CA ALA A 69 -12.00 5.28 16.26
C ALA A 69 -11.40 6.29 17.25
N MET A 70 -11.82 7.55 17.11
CA MET A 70 -11.43 8.61 18.03
C MET A 70 -11.94 8.28 19.44
N PRO A 71 -11.06 8.23 20.46
CA PRO A 71 -11.48 8.10 21.86
C PRO A 71 -12.30 9.31 22.30
N SER A 72 -13.10 9.14 23.36
CA SER A 72 -13.74 10.28 24.01
C SER A 72 -12.70 11.29 24.47
N ILE A 73 -12.97 12.58 24.23
CA ILE A 73 -12.12 13.69 24.68
C ILE A 73 -12.08 13.72 26.23
N ASP A 74 -13.17 13.31 26.89
CA ASP A 74 -13.39 13.39 28.35
C ASP A 74 -12.97 14.75 28.94
N PHE A 75 -13.39 15.82 28.27
CA PHE A 75 -13.16 17.19 28.73
C PHE A 75 -13.83 17.42 30.09
N THR A 76 -13.02 17.62 31.14
CA THR A 76 -13.49 17.80 32.52
C THR A 76 -13.77 19.27 32.89
N GLY A 77 -13.43 20.19 31.99
CA GLY A 77 -13.61 21.63 32.19
C GLY A 77 -15.00 22.14 31.85
N SER A 78 -15.12 23.47 31.73
CA SER A 78 -16.35 24.13 31.33
C SER A 78 -16.05 25.36 30.48
N VAL A 79 -16.57 25.39 29.25
CA VAL A 79 -16.46 26.56 28.37
C VAL A 79 -17.23 27.74 28.94
N ALA A 80 -18.49 27.52 29.33
CA ALA A 80 -19.34 28.55 29.94
C ALA A 80 -18.81 29.00 31.32
N GLY A 81 -18.23 28.08 32.09
CA GLY A 81 -17.65 28.35 33.40
C GLY A 81 -16.19 28.80 33.37
N CYS A 82 -15.60 29.04 32.19
CA CYS A 82 -14.20 29.47 32.02
C CYS A 82 -13.19 28.59 32.78
N THR A 83 -13.46 27.29 32.86
CA THR A 83 -12.64 26.34 33.61
C THR A 83 -11.89 25.44 32.62
N PRO A 84 -10.54 25.51 32.54
CA PRO A 84 -9.76 24.70 31.62
C PRO A 84 -9.96 23.20 31.81
N GLY A 85 -9.92 22.68 33.04
CA GLY A 85 -10.00 21.23 33.26
C GLY A 85 -8.89 20.47 32.54
N THR A 86 -9.19 19.25 32.11
CA THR A 86 -8.28 18.30 31.44
C THR A 86 -9.00 17.54 30.33
N ILE A 87 -8.23 16.82 29.51
CA ILE A 87 -8.69 15.88 28.49
C ILE A 87 -8.05 14.50 28.70
N SER A 88 -8.68 13.45 28.18
CA SER A 88 -8.22 12.06 28.37
C SER A 88 -6.82 11.83 27.79
N THR A 89 -6.03 11.00 28.46
CA THR A 89 -4.75 10.54 27.91
C THR A 89 -4.94 9.79 26.60
N ALA A 90 -5.99 8.95 26.50
CA ALA A 90 -6.29 8.21 25.28
C ALA A 90 -6.52 9.13 24.07
N TYR A 91 -7.24 10.24 24.24
CA TYR A 91 -7.43 11.23 23.16
C TYR A 91 -6.12 11.93 22.79
N LYS A 92 -5.32 12.35 23.78
CA LYS A 92 -3.99 12.96 23.54
C LYS A 92 -3.09 12.02 22.76
N GLU A 93 -3.04 10.75 23.16
CA GLU A 93 -2.24 9.71 22.52
C GLU A 93 -2.73 9.41 21.09
N TRP A 94 -4.05 9.43 20.86
CA TRP A 94 -4.66 9.31 19.53
C TRP A 94 -4.30 10.47 18.60
N VAL A 95 -4.35 11.72 19.07
CA VAL A 95 -3.92 12.91 18.28
C VAL A 95 -2.44 12.80 17.89
N VAL A 96 -1.58 12.36 18.81
CA VAL A 96 -0.16 12.14 18.51
C VAL A 96 0.03 11.03 17.49
N SER A 97 -0.72 9.93 17.59
CA SER A 97 -0.70 8.86 16.59
C SER A 97 -1.05 9.37 15.19
N ARG A 98 -2.05 10.27 15.06
CA ARG A 98 -2.41 10.91 13.78
C ARG A 98 -1.25 11.72 13.21
N ILE A 99 -0.61 12.56 14.02
CA ILE A 99 0.55 13.36 13.60
C ILE A 99 1.68 12.42 13.16
N ASN A 100 1.96 11.37 13.93
CA ASN A 100 3.01 10.40 13.61
C ASN A 100 2.71 9.60 12.34
N TYR A 101 1.45 9.31 12.03
CA TYR A 101 1.06 8.68 10.77
C TYR A 101 1.41 9.56 9.57
N TYR A 102 1.02 10.84 9.59
CA TYR A 102 1.35 11.79 8.52
C TYR A 102 2.87 11.95 8.35
N ARG A 103 3.62 12.02 9.46
CA ARG A 103 5.09 12.04 9.42
C ARG A 103 5.64 10.78 8.77
N ALA A 104 5.23 9.60 9.22
CA ALA A 104 5.69 8.31 8.71
C ALA A 104 5.39 8.12 7.21
N MET A 105 4.25 8.61 6.73
CA MET A 105 3.89 8.63 5.30
C MET A 105 4.87 9.46 4.47
N THR A 106 5.45 10.52 5.03
CA THR A 106 6.43 11.37 4.32
C THR A 106 7.88 10.89 4.42
N GLY A 107 8.10 9.72 5.02
CA GLY A 107 9.43 9.18 5.27
C GLY A 107 10.09 9.69 6.56
N LEU A 108 9.42 10.57 7.30
CA LEU A 108 9.90 11.05 8.60
C LEU A 108 9.66 10.00 9.71
N PRO A 109 10.48 9.95 10.76
CA PRO A 109 10.14 9.21 11.96
C PRO A 109 8.83 9.73 12.57
N GLY A 110 7.84 8.85 12.70
CA GLY A 110 6.61 9.09 13.44
C GLY A 110 6.84 8.89 14.93
N SER A 111 7.74 9.67 15.53
CA SER A 111 8.16 9.53 16.93
C SER A 111 7.92 10.79 17.76
N VAL A 112 7.00 11.67 17.33
CA VAL A 112 6.56 12.80 18.15
C VAL A 112 5.91 12.24 19.42
N GLY A 113 6.29 12.79 20.57
CA GLY A 113 5.75 12.43 21.88
C GLY A 113 4.95 13.56 22.52
N LEU A 114 4.26 13.24 23.61
CA LEU A 114 3.66 14.27 24.46
C LEU A 114 4.75 14.93 25.31
N ASN A 115 4.68 16.25 25.45
CA ASN A 115 5.50 17.00 26.37
C ASN A 115 5.08 16.68 27.82
N THR A 116 5.97 16.06 28.59
CA THR A 116 5.73 15.69 29.99
C THR A 116 6.55 16.52 30.97
N SER A 117 7.29 17.54 30.51
CA SER A 117 7.98 18.45 31.41
C SER A 117 7.02 19.50 31.95
N ASN A 118 6.81 19.50 33.27
CA ASN A 118 5.78 20.29 33.95
C ASN A 118 4.41 20.22 33.25
N PRO A 119 3.83 19.01 33.12
CA PRO A 119 2.63 18.80 32.31
C PRO A 119 1.47 19.65 32.84
N ALA A 120 1.43 19.90 34.15
CA ALA A 120 0.44 20.76 34.78
C ALA A 120 0.44 22.21 34.25
N SER A 121 1.58 22.78 33.84
CA SER A 121 1.60 24.14 33.26
C SER A 121 1.33 24.13 31.76
N VAL A 122 1.99 23.26 31.00
CA VAL A 122 1.85 23.23 29.53
C VAL A 122 0.46 22.74 29.12
N GLU A 123 -0.07 21.69 29.77
CA GLU A 123 -1.44 21.24 29.49
C GLU A 123 -2.46 22.30 29.91
N LEU A 124 -2.22 23.00 31.04
CA LEU A 124 -3.08 24.11 31.46
C LEU A 124 -3.04 25.26 30.45
N GLU A 125 -1.88 25.61 29.89
CA GLU A 125 -1.73 26.60 28.83
C GLU A 125 -2.58 26.22 27.60
N GLN A 126 -2.37 25.01 27.07
CA GLN A 126 -3.10 24.54 25.89
C GLN A 126 -4.60 24.46 26.14
N GLN A 127 -5.00 23.96 27.30
CA GLN A 127 -6.40 23.82 27.64
C GLN A 127 -7.08 25.17 27.93
N SER A 128 -6.34 26.13 28.49
CA SER A 128 -6.81 27.52 28.65
C SER A 128 -7.06 28.18 27.30
N ALA A 129 -6.16 27.98 26.32
CA ALA A 129 -6.35 28.46 24.96
C ALA A 129 -7.58 27.82 24.30
N ALA A 130 -7.71 26.49 24.37
CA ALA A 130 -8.85 25.77 23.81
C ALA A 130 -10.19 26.27 24.38
N VAL A 131 -10.29 26.47 25.70
CA VAL A 131 -11.49 27.04 26.34
C VAL A 131 -11.72 28.50 25.94
N LEU A 132 -10.67 29.33 25.92
CA LEU A 132 -10.79 30.74 25.55
C LEU A 132 -11.30 30.89 24.10
N TYR A 133 -10.76 30.12 23.16
CA TYR A 133 -11.19 30.13 21.77
C TYR A 133 -12.62 29.65 21.61
N ALA A 134 -12.99 28.55 22.26
CA ALA A 134 -14.36 28.03 22.24
C ALA A 134 -15.37 29.04 22.82
N ALA A 135 -15.02 29.69 23.95
CA ALA A 135 -15.89 30.63 24.65
C ALA A 135 -16.14 31.93 23.86
N ASN A 136 -15.18 32.35 23.04
CA ASN A 136 -15.29 33.58 22.24
C ASN A 136 -15.61 33.31 20.76
N GLY A 137 -15.60 32.05 20.31
CA GLY A 137 -15.79 31.67 18.91
C GLY A 137 -14.75 32.31 17.97
N ARG A 138 -13.52 32.53 18.46
CA ARG A 138 -12.45 33.24 17.74
C ARG A 138 -11.06 32.70 18.05
N LEU A 139 -10.15 32.84 17.08
CA LEU A 139 -8.76 32.40 17.15
C LEU A 139 -7.80 33.58 17.15
N SER A 140 -6.71 33.48 17.92
CA SER A 140 -5.59 34.44 17.91
C SER A 140 -4.35 33.80 18.53
N HIS A 141 -3.18 34.06 17.95
CA HIS A 141 -1.90 33.72 18.57
C HIS A 141 -1.47 34.68 19.67
N MET A 142 -2.11 35.85 19.77
CA MET A 142 -1.83 36.87 20.79
C MET A 142 -3.15 37.39 21.40
N PRO A 143 -3.95 36.54 22.06
CA PRO A 143 -5.11 36.99 22.81
C PRO A 143 -4.66 37.95 23.92
N SER A 144 -5.29 39.09 24.06
CA SER A 144 -4.95 40.08 25.09
C SER A 144 -6.19 40.71 25.70
N THR A 145 -6.07 41.19 26.93
CA THR A 145 -7.16 41.94 27.61
C THR A 145 -7.46 43.27 26.94
N ALA A 146 -6.54 43.78 26.11
CA ALA A 146 -6.72 44.97 25.30
C ALA A 146 -7.41 44.68 23.95
N ASN A 147 -7.55 43.40 23.56
CA ASN A 147 -8.23 43.02 22.33
C ASN A 147 -9.75 42.95 22.57
N PRO A 148 -10.57 43.81 21.93
CA PRO A 148 -12.02 43.82 22.14
C PRO A 148 -12.71 42.52 21.69
N ALA A 149 -12.00 41.62 21.00
CA ALA A 149 -12.52 40.34 20.55
C ALA A 149 -12.51 39.23 21.62
N PHE A 150 -11.76 39.36 22.72
CA PHE A 150 -11.63 38.34 23.78
C PHE A 150 -12.18 38.86 25.12
N THR A 151 -13.50 39.00 25.19
CA THR A 151 -14.21 39.54 26.38
C THR A 151 -14.71 38.45 27.33
N THR A 152 -14.84 37.20 26.86
CA THR A 152 -15.26 36.06 27.67
C THR A 152 -14.05 35.29 28.18
N CYS A 153 -14.08 34.84 29.44
CA CYS A 153 -12.98 34.13 30.11
C CYS A 153 -11.63 34.89 30.16
N PRO A 154 -11.59 36.18 30.54
CA PRO A 154 -10.37 36.98 30.51
C PRO A 154 -9.26 36.45 31.44
N GLY A 155 -9.62 35.71 32.49
CA GLY A 155 -8.66 35.05 33.39
C GLY A 155 -7.82 33.95 32.71
N LEU A 156 -8.24 33.45 31.56
CA LEU A 156 -7.49 32.44 30.79
C LEU A 156 -6.46 33.04 29.84
N ILE A 157 -6.53 34.37 29.59
CA ILE A 157 -5.67 35.06 28.63
C ILE A 157 -4.17 34.86 28.89
N PRO A 158 -3.64 34.96 30.13
CA PRO A 158 -2.19 34.80 30.35
C PRO A 158 -1.66 33.44 29.89
N ASN A 159 -2.42 32.37 30.12
CA ASN A 159 -2.08 31.03 29.70
C ASN A 159 -2.33 30.83 28.19
N ALA A 160 -3.43 31.39 27.68
CA ALA A 160 -3.80 31.28 26.27
C ALA A 160 -2.88 32.08 25.35
N ASP A 161 -2.27 33.16 25.81
CA ASP A 161 -1.28 33.94 25.07
C ASP A 161 0.00 33.12 24.83
N ILE A 162 0.49 32.45 25.88
CA ILE A 162 1.65 31.56 25.81
C ILE A 162 1.37 30.38 24.87
N ALA A 163 0.21 29.72 25.03
CA ALA A 163 -0.18 28.61 24.18
C ALA A 163 -0.41 29.06 22.74
N GLY A 164 -1.16 30.14 22.53
CA GLY A 164 -1.51 30.70 21.23
C GLY A 164 -0.26 30.93 20.39
N GLY A 165 0.73 31.64 20.90
CA GLY A 165 1.97 31.94 20.17
C GLY A 165 2.81 30.72 19.74
N LYS A 166 2.52 29.53 20.27
CA LYS A 166 3.32 28.31 20.08
C LYS A 166 2.56 27.16 19.43
N SER A 167 1.29 27.36 19.07
CA SER A 167 0.39 26.27 18.73
C SER A 167 -0.27 26.46 17.37
N ASN A 168 -0.49 25.35 16.67
CA ASN A 168 -1.52 25.28 15.66
C ASN A 168 -2.87 25.41 16.38
N ILE A 169 -3.76 26.29 15.91
CA ILE A 169 -5.02 26.63 16.60
C ILE A 169 -6.23 26.48 15.67
N ALA A 170 -7.32 25.95 16.20
CA ALA A 170 -8.53 25.71 15.41
C ALA A 170 -9.81 25.79 16.25
N LEU A 171 -10.95 25.94 15.56
CA LEU A 171 -12.31 25.89 16.10
C LEU A 171 -13.18 24.97 15.26
N GLY A 172 -14.11 24.26 15.90
CA GLY A 172 -15.15 23.50 15.19
C GLY A 172 -14.69 22.15 14.63
N PHE A 173 -13.48 21.70 14.95
CA PHE A 173 -12.97 20.40 14.52
C PHE A 173 -13.09 19.36 15.64
N THR A 174 -13.68 18.21 15.29
CA THR A 174 -13.67 17.02 16.15
C THR A 174 -12.36 16.25 15.98
N ASP A 175 -11.93 16.01 14.72
CA ASP A 175 -10.57 15.57 14.39
C ASP A 175 -9.84 16.73 13.68
N VAL A 176 -8.92 17.37 14.38
CA VAL A 176 -8.27 18.59 13.90
C VAL A 176 -7.05 18.31 13.02
N VAL A 177 -6.41 17.14 13.14
CA VAL A 177 -5.14 16.87 12.48
C VAL A 177 -5.29 16.86 10.95
N PRO A 178 -6.31 16.20 10.35
CA PRO A 178 -6.58 16.31 8.92
C PRO A 178 -6.85 17.74 8.46
N GLY A 179 -7.51 18.57 9.28
CA GLY A 179 -7.73 19.99 9.00
C GLY A 179 -6.42 20.77 8.91
N PHE A 180 -5.53 20.60 9.88
CA PHE A 180 -4.18 21.19 9.84
C PHE A 180 -3.33 20.65 8.69
N MET A 181 -3.52 19.39 8.30
CA MET A 181 -2.84 18.82 7.13
C MET A 181 -3.44 19.32 5.81
N ASP A 182 -4.73 19.65 5.74
CA ASP A 182 -5.35 20.29 4.57
C ASP A 182 -4.90 21.75 4.43
N ASP A 183 -4.83 22.45 5.56
CA ASP A 183 -4.37 23.84 5.66
C ASP A 183 -5.19 24.78 4.76
N ASP A 184 -6.52 24.58 4.74
CA ASP A 184 -7.43 25.36 3.90
C ASP A 184 -7.72 26.76 4.47
N GLY A 185 -8.26 27.63 3.62
CA GLY A 185 -8.56 29.03 3.90
C GLY A 185 -7.54 29.99 3.31
N SER A 186 -7.96 31.23 3.09
CA SER A 186 -7.14 32.30 2.49
C SER A 186 -6.03 32.82 3.42
N GLY A 187 -6.14 32.56 4.73
CA GLY A 187 -5.06 32.87 5.70
C GLY A 187 -3.94 31.83 5.75
N ASN A 188 -4.08 30.73 5.01
CA ASN A 188 -3.28 29.51 5.16
C ASN A 188 -2.57 29.08 3.88
N GLU A 189 -2.44 29.98 2.89
CA GLU A 189 -1.83 29.69 1.58
C GLU A 189 -0.39 29.15 1.69
N LEU A 190 0.32 29.50 2.77
CA LEU A 190 1.69 29.05 3.05
C LEU A 190 1.79 27.64 3.67
N ALA A 191 0.65 26.98 3.94
CA ALA A 191 0.55 25.66 4.58
C ALA A 191 1.32 25.55 5.93
N GLY A 192 1.14 26.55 6.79
CA GLY A 192 1.97 26.69 8.00
C GLY A 192 1.74 25.60 9.06
N HIS A 193 0.51 25.13 9.25
CA HIS A 193 0.20 24.10 10.24
C HIS A 193 0.83 22.77 9.81
N ARG A 194 0.67 22.43 8.53
CA ARG A 194 1.28 21.27 7.88
C ARG A 194 2.79 21.32 7.97
N ARG A 195 3.41 22.48 7.72
CA ARG A 195 4.87 22.68 7.81
C ARG A 195 5.40 22.35 9.20
N TRP A 196 4.67 22.71 10.27
CA TRP A 196 5.06 22.36 11.64
C TRP A 196 4.93 20.88 11.96
N PHE A 197 3.82 20.23 11.58
CA PHE A 197 3.65 18.80 11.81
C PHE A 197 4.67 17.95 11.04
N LEU A 198 5.02 18.38 9.83
CA LEU A 198 6.02 17.74 9.00
C LEU A 198 7.43 18.32 9.18
N TYR A 199 7.64 19.17 10.19
CA TYR A 199 8.96 19.74 10.45
C TYR A 199 9.90 18.65 10.98
N PRO A 200 11.02 18.32 10.31
CA PRO A 200 11.75 17.10 10.65
C PRO A 200 12.35 17.06 12.07
N PRO A 201 12.89 18.16 12.63
CA PRO A 201 13.34 18.20 14.03
C PRO A 201 12.24 18.11 15.09
N GLN A 202 10.96 18.26 14.72
CA GLN A 202 9.84 18.24 15.67
C GLN A 202 9.75 16.87 16.37
N ILE A 203 9.80 16.86 17.70
CA ILE A 203 9.70 15.62 18.49
C ILE A 203 8.72 15.69 19.68
N LEU A 204 8.13 16.86 19.95
CA LEU A 204 7.22 17.06 21.08
C LEU A 204 5.97 17.84 20.68
N VAL A 205 4.82 17.49 21.26
CA VAL A 205 3.59 18.29 21.16
C VAL A 205 2.86 18.32 22.50
N SER A 206 1.93 19.26 22.66
CA SER A 206 0.94 19.25 23.74
C SER A 206 -0.42 19.62 23.17
N VAL A 207 -1.49 19.05 23.71
CA VAL A 207 -2.84 19.13 23.12
C VAL A 207 -3.81 19.72 24.13
N GLY A 208 -4.53 20.75 23.72
CA GLY A 208 -5.69 21.29 24.41
C GLY A 208 -6.91 21.18 23.52
N ASN A 209 -8.04 20.72 24.09
CA ASN A 209 -9.28 20.54 23.34
C ASN A 209 -10.50 20.70 24.24
N THR A 210 -11.56 21.29 23.71
CA THR A 210 -12.87 21.30 24.39
C THR A 210 -13.82 20.28 23.77
N SER A 211 -15.00 20.09 24.35
CA SER A 211 -16.08 19.31 23.73
C SER A 211 -17.28 20.23 23.43
N GLY A 212 -18.22 19.77 22.58
CA GLY A 212 -19.43 20.51 22.21
C GLY A 212 -19.49 20.87 20.73
N GLY A 213 -20.45 21.72 20.35
CA GLY A 213 -20.75 22.01 18.93
C GLY A 213 -19.68 22.80 18.17
N SER A 214 -18.86 23.58 18.88
CA SER A 214 -17.71 24.31 18.30
C SER A 214 -16.47 24.16 19.18
N PRO A 215 -15.79 22.99 19.17
CA PRO A 215 -14.62 22.76 20.00
C PRO A 215 -13.48 23.71 19.63
N GLY A 216 -12.94 24.42 20.61
CA GLY A 216 -11.63 25.06 20.51
C GLY A 216 -10.51 24.03 20.66
N ASN A 217 -9.45 24.20 19.87
CA ASN A 217 -8.26 23.36 19.84
C ASN A 217 -6.98 24.20 19.81
N ALA A 218 -5.97 23.74 20.54
CA ALA A 218 -4.60 24.25 20.45
C ALA A 218 -3.63 23.05 20.53
N ILE A 219 -2.78 22.89 19.52
CA ILE A 219 -1.71 21.89 19.51
C ILE A 219 -0.38 22.60 19.46
N ARG A 220 0.35 22.53 20.57
CA ARG A 220 1.69 23.10 20.68
C ARG A 220 2.65 22.39 19.74
N VAL A 221 3.29 23.17 18.86
CA VAL A 221 4.28 22.69 17.89
C VAL A 221 5.63 23.41 18.04
N ILE A 222 5.71 24.41 18.91
CA ILE A 222 6.95 25.15 19.19
C ILE A 222 7.41 24.87 20.63
N ASP A 223 8.60 24.30 20.77
CA ASP A 223 9.27 24.04 22.05
C ASP A 223 10.80 24.02 21.91
N ALA A 224 11.51 23.79 23.02
CA ALA A 224 12.97 23.78 23.06
C ALA A 224 13.65 22.74 22.15
N THR A 225 12.94 21.71 21.68
CA THR A 225 13.48 20.65 20.83
C THR A 225 13.42 20.97 19.34
N LEU A 226 12.80 22.09 18.96
CA LEU A 226 12.62 22.52 17.57
C LEU A 226 13.95 22.61 16.79
N TRP A 227 15.06 22.86 17.46
CA TRP A 227 16.40 22.94 16.85
C TRP A 227 17.26 21.70 17.08
N GLY A 228 16.61 20.59 17.43
CA GLY A 228 17.25 19.30 17.60
C GLY A 228 17.87 18.75 16.31
N SER A 229 18.49 17.59 16.43
CA SER A 229 19.05 16.87 15.30
C SER A 229 17.97 16.55 14.26
N ARG A 230 18.23 16.91 13.00
CA ARG A 230 17.39 16.54 11.87
C ARG A 230 17.63 15.07 11.49
N PRO A 231 16.58 14.25 11.29
CA PRO A 231 16.73 12.92 10.72
C PRO A 231 17.20 12.98 9.26
N ALA A 232 17.84 11.91 8.77
CA ALA A 232 18.29 11.86 7.38
C ALA A 232 17.11 11.94 6.40
N MET A 233 17.11 12.93 5.50
CA MET A 233 16.06 13.17 4.50
C MET A 233 16.69 13.52 3.15
N PRO A 234 16.73 12.59 2.17
CA PRO A 234 17.51 12.79 0.94
C PRO A 234 16.91 13.84 -0.01
N ASN A 235 15.57 13.99 -0.05
CA ASN A 235 14.89 14.70 -1.15
C ASN A 235 13.77 15.66 -0.67
N GLY A 236 13.88 16.24 0.52
CA GLY A 236 12.83 17.13 1.07
C GLY A 236 11.60 16.36 1.60
N VAL A 237 10.51 17.08 1.84
CA VAL A 237 9.25 16.57 2.40
C VAL A 237 8.08 16.98 1.51
N ALA A 238 7.46 16.02 0.84
CA ALA A 238 6.28 16.23 0.00
C ALA A 238 5.00 15.83 0.74
N TRP A 239 3.92 16.59 0.55
CA TRP A 239 2.57 16.16 0.91
C TRP A 239 1.60 16.45 -0.25
N PRO A 240 0.95 15.45 -0.84
CA PRO A 240 1.10 14.01 -0.58
C PRO A 240 2.52 13.49 -0.89
N PRO A 241 2.98 12.41 -0.24
CA PRO A 241 4.31 11.86 -0.45
C PRO A 241 4.40 11.06 -1.76
N ALA A 242 5.61 10.74 -2.18
CA ALA A 242 5.86 9.78 -3.26
C ALA A 242 5.31 8.39 -2.88
N GLY A 243 4.75 7.67 -3.85
CA GLY A 243 4.19 6.33 -3.66
C GLY A 243 2.67 6.32 -3.45
N PHE A 244 2.16 5.22 -2.91
CA PHE A 244 0.76 5.01 -2.60
C PHE A 244 0.29 5.90 -1.45
N VAL A 245 -0.88 6.51 -1.63
CA VAL A 245 -1.50 7.38 -0.61
C VAL A 245 -3.00 7.10 -0.56
N PRO A 246 -3.58 6.84 0.63
CA PRO A 246 -5.03 6.70 0.77
C PRO A 246 -5.73 7.99 0.35
N THR A 247 -6.71 7.89 -0.53
CA THR A 247 -7.54 9.04 -0.93
C THR A 247 -8.23 9.70 0.26
N GLN A 248 -8.52 8.93 1.31
CA GLN A 248 -9.12 9.36 2.58
C GLN A 248 -8.25 10.34 3.39
N VAL A 249 -6.94 10.40 3.13
CA VAL A 249 -6.03 11.32 3.84
C VAL A 249 -5.53 12.46 2.96
N LEU A 250 -5.94 12.48 1.68
CA LEU A 250 -5.59 13.57 0.78
C LEU A 250 -6.29 14.87 1.21
N PRO A 251 -5.63 16.03 1.05
CA PRO A 251 -6.22 17.34 1.33
C PRO A 251 -7.53 17.53 0.56
N PRO A 252 -8.70 17.69 1.22
CA PRO A 252 -9.96 17.98 0.54
C PRO A 252 -9.92 19.25 -0.32
N SER A 253 -9.12 20.26 0.07
CA SER A 253 -8.88 21.47 -0.72
C SER A 253 -8.04 21.23 -1.98
N GLY A 254 -7.43 20.05 -2.13
CA GLY A 254 -6.47 19.74 -3.19
C GLY A 254 -5.09 20.38 -3.03
N ARG A 255 -4.80 21.05 -1.90
CA ARG A 255 -3.51 21.73 -1.65
C ARG A 255 -2.36 20.77 -1.40
N TRP A 256 -1.48 20.64 -2.37
CA TRP A 256 -0.23 19.88 -2.26
C TRP A 256 0.92 20.82 -1.92
N SER A 257 1.97 20.28 -1.31
CA SER A 257 3.13 21.06 -0.87
C SER A 257 4.42 20.27 -1.00
N TYR A 258 5.52 20.97 -1.27
CA TYR A 258 6.87 20.41 -1.21
C TYR A 258 7.78 21.34 -0.41
N SER A 259 8.45 20.79 0.60
CA SER A 259 9.35 21.50 1.50
C SER A 259 10.77 21.00 1.33
N LEU A 260 11.75 21.91 1.29
CA LEU A 260 13.15 21.56 1.14
C LEU A 260 14.04 22.39 2.08
N TYR A 261 15.00 21.70 2.69
CA TYR A 261 15.97 22.26 3.60
C TYR A 261 17.36 22.31 2.95
N ASN A 262 18.11 23.40 3.15
CA ASN A 262 19.46 23.54 2.59
C ASN A 262 20.51 24.13 3.54
N SER A 263 20.51 23.75 4.82
CA SER A 263 21.45 24.19 5.87
C SER A 263 21.03 25.42 6.68
N GLY A 264 21.58 25.53 7.90
CA GLY A 264 21.23 26.54 8.91
C GLY A 264 19.93 26.25 9.68
N THR A 265 19.58 27.06 10.67
CA THR A 265 18.40 26.81 11.52
C THR A 265 17.07 26.94 10.74
N PHE A 266 17.05 27.70 9.64
CA PHE A 266 15.83 28.00 8.87
C PHE A 266 15.89 27.78 7.34
N GLY A 267 16.94 27.12 6.83
CA GLY A 267 17.06 26.81 5.39
C GLY A 267 17.34 28.03 4.51
N THR A 268 18.19 27.85 3.49
CA THR A 268 18.49 28.86 2.46
C THR A 268 17.73 28.63 1.14
N THR A 269 16.86 27.62 1.10
CA THR A 269 16.15 27.25 -0.14
C THR A 269 15.17 28.32 -0.54
N ASP A 270 15.27 28.76 -1.79
CA ASP A 270 14.39 29.76 -2.37
C ASP A 270 13.54 29.14 -3.47
N PHE A 271 12.22 29.30 -3.35
CA PHE A 271 11.22 28.85 -4.31
C PHE A 271 10.73 29.98 -5.24
N ALA A 272 11.27 31.21 -5.15
CA ALA A 272 10.83 32.36 -5.95
C ALA A 272 10.74 32.05 -7.46
N ALA A 273 11.76 31.38 -8.00
CA ALA A 273 11.85 30.99 -9.40
C ALA A 273 11.35 29.55 -9.67
N ALA A 274 10.86 28.85 -8.63
CA ALA A 274 10.48 27.46 -8.77
C ALA A 274 9.17 27.30 -9.55
N ASN A 275 9.15 26.27 -10.39
CA ASN A 275 8.00 25.86 -11.18
C ASN A 275 7.54 24.46 -10.79
N VAL A 276 6.24 24.21 -10.90
CA VAL A 276 5.62 22.90 -10.67
C VAL A 276 4.94 22.47 -11.96
N SER A 277 5.37 21.34 -12.52
CA SER A 277 4.65 20.66 -13.60
C SER A 277 4.13 19.32 -13.10
N MET A 278 3.01 18.86 -13.66
CA MET A 278 2.38 17.62 -13.25
C MET A 278 1.76 16.87 -14.42
N THR A 279 1.78 15.55 -14.37
CA THR A 279 1.08 14.67 -15.31
C THR A 279 0.19 13.70 -14.57
N ALA A 280 -0.89 13.27 -15.23
CA ALA A 280 -1.77 12.16 -14.83
C ALA A 280 -1.60 11.04 -15.85
N ASN A 281 -1.03 9.91 -15.45
CA ASN A 281 -0.65 8.80 -16.34
C ASN A 281 0.13 9.28 -17.58
N GLY A 282 1.07 10.20 -17.38
CA GLY A 282 1.88 10.79 -18.46
C GLY A 282 1.21 11.94 -19.23
N SER A 283 -0.10 12.15 -19.10
CA SER A 283 -0.81 13.27 -19.73
C SER A 283 -0.65 14.55 -18.89
N PRO A 284 -0.20 15.68 -19.46
CA PRO A 284 -0.04 16.93 -18.70
C PRO A 284 -1.34 17.42 -18.07
N ILE A 285 -1.27 17.88 -16.82
CA ILE A 285 -2.38 18.54 -16.13
C ILE A 285 -1.96 19.94 -15.64
N THR A 286 -2.91 20.87 -15.66
CA THR A 286 -2.67 22.23 -15.17
C THR A 286 -2.52 22.23 -13.65
N VAL A 287 -1.53 22.99 -13.16
CA VAL A 287 -1.27 23.18 -11.73
C VAL A 287 -1.33 24.67 -11.42
N ASN A 288 -2.06 25.04 -10.38
CA ASN A 288 -2.06 26.40 -9.84
C ASN A 288 -1.11 26.48 -8.65
N VAL A 289 -0.01 27.22 -8.76
CA VAL A 289 0.89 27.46 -7.62
C VAL A 289 0.35 28.62 -6.80
N ILE A 290 -0.11 28.35 -5.58
CA ILE A 290 -0.74 29.34 -4.72
C ILE A 290 0.26 30.05 -3.80
N TYR A 291 1.42 29.42 -3.52
CA TYR A 291 2.43 30.04 -2.66
C TYR A 291 3.84 29.55 -2.99
N ARG A 292 4.82 30.46 -2.88
CA ARG A 292 6.26 30.19 -2.99
C ARG A 292 6.98 30.86 -1.82
N SER A 293 7.71 30.10 -1.01
CA SER A 293 8.56 30.69 0.02
C SER A 293 9.76 31.39 -0.59
N THR A 294 9.93 32.68 -0.25
CA THR A 294 11.10 33.48 -0.59
C THR A 294 11.86 33.81 0.68
N GLY A 295 12.96 33.11 0.95
CA GLY A 295 13.67 33.22 2.22
C GLY A 295 12.92 32.62 3.41
N CYS A 296 13.40 32.89 4.62
CA CYS A 296 12.86 32.34 5.86
C CYS A 296 11.65 33.13 6.36
N LEU A 297 10.50 32.45 6.54
CA LEU A 297 9.33 32.97 7.26
C LEU A 297 9.24 32.51 8.72
N CYS A 298 10.24 31.77 9.21
CA CYS A 298 10.27 31.17 10.55
C CYS A 298 9.10 30.21 10.86
N ILE A 299 8.52 29.56 9.84
CA ILE A 299 7.41 28.59 9.99
C ILE A 299 7.86 27.25 9.39
N GLY A 300 8.66 26.45 10.10
CA GLY A 300 9.23 25.21 9.56
C GLY A 300 10.15 25.38 8.34
N ASP A 301 10.30 24.32 7.53
CA ASP A 301 11.14 24.33 6.31
C ASP A 301 10.49 25.14 5.18
N ASN A 302 11.28 25.78 4.32
CA ASN A 302 10.75 26.54 3.17
C ASN A 302 9.97 25.63 2.21
N THR A 303 8.84 26.14 1.71
CA THR A 303 7.81 25.35 1.03
C THR A 303 7.26 26.05 -0.21
N ILE A 304 6.90 25.27 -1.22
CA ILE A 304 6.01 25.66 -2.33
C ILE A 304 4.68 24.93 -2.17
N VAL A 305 3.57 25.63 -2.37
CA VAL A 305 2.19 25.09 -2.25
C VAL A 305 1.45 25.27 -3.56
N PHE A 306 0.76 24.23 -4.01
CA PHE A 306 0.12 24.20 -5.32
C PHE A 306 -1.11 23.28 -5.33
N VAL A 307 -2.02 23.51 -6.27
CA VAL A 307 -3.29 22.78 -6.42
C VAL A 307 -3.38 22.23 -7.84
N PRO A 308 -3.43 20.90 -8.03
CA PRO A 308 -3.74 20.28 -9.32
C PRO A 308 -5.15 20.70 -9.76
N GLN A 309 -5.31 21.18 -10.98
CA GLN A 309 -6.61 21.60 -11.54
C GLN A 309 -7.38 20.39 -12.11
N THR A 310 -7.50 19.35 -11.31
CA THR A 310 -8.23 18.12 -11.63
C THR A 310 -8.66 17.43 -10.35
N THR A 311 -9.73 16.63 -10.42
CA THR A 311 -10.09 15.73 -9.33
C THR A 311 -9.04 14.62 -9.23
N ILE A 312 -8.48 14.44 -8.03
CA ILE A 312 -7.54 13.36 -7.75
C ILE A 312 -8.32 12.06 -7.57
N THR A 313 -8.03 11.10 -8.43
CA THR A 313 -8.75 9.82 -8.54
C THR A 313 -7.83 8.64 -8.20
N ALA A 314 -8.36 7.64 -7.51
CA ALA A 314 -7.66 6.38 -7.23
C ALA A 314 -7.23 5.68 -8.54
N GLY A 315 -6.06 5.03 -8.54
CA GLY A 315 -5.54 4.29 -9.69
C GLY A 315 -4.88 5.15 -10.78
N VAL A 316 -4.91 6.48 -10.66
CA VAL A 316 -4.19 7.39 -11.56
C VAL A 316 -2.84 7.77 -10.94
N ASN A 317 -1.74 7.57 -11.66
CA ASN A 317 -0.42 8.00 -11.23
C ASN A 317 -0.23 9.48 -11.53
N TYR A 318 0.04 10.28 -10.51
CA TYR A 318 0.30 11.70 -10.66
C TYR A 318 1.78 12.00 -10.46
N THR A 319 2.50 12.27 -11.55
CA THR A 319 3.92 12.61 -11.49
C THR A 319 4.07 14.12 -11.35
N VAL A 320 4.72 14.56 -10.27
CA VAL A 320 5.00 15.96 -9.95
C VAL A 320 6.48 16.23 -10.16
N THR A 321 6.80 17.33 -10.83
CA THR A 321 8.17 17.86 -10.93
C THR A 321 8.20 19.27 -10.36
N VAL A 322 8.98 19.47 -9.30
CA VAL A 322 9.32 20.80 -8.77
C VAL A 322 10.72 21.13 -9.26
N SER A 323 10.87 22.22 -10.01
CA SER A 323 12.13 22.62 -10.66
C SER A 323 12.44 24.08 -10.43
N GLY A 324 13.69 24.51 -10.64
CA GLY A 324 14.09 25.91 -10.47
C GLY A 324 14.28 26.33 -9.01
N MET A 325 14.50 25.37 -8.10
CA MET A 325 14.81 25.65 -6.70
C MET A 325 16.26 26.16 -6.58
N ALA A 326 16.46 27.24 -5.83
CA ALA A 326 17.77 27.84 -5.60
C ALA A 326 18.22 27.68 -4.13
N GLY A 327 19.51 27.81 -3.86
CA GLY A 327 20.06 27.68 -2.49
C GLY A 327 19.76 26.30 -1.91
N ALA A 328 20.21 25.25 -2.59
CA ALA A 328 19.53 24.03 -3.04
C ALA A 328 20.61 23.06 -3.54
N SER A 329 21.01 22.00 -2.81
CA SER A 329 21.88 20.96 -3.38
C SER A 329 21.19 20.25 -4.55
N MET A 330 19.86 20.32 -4.55
CA MET A 330 18.96 19.84 -5.57
C MET A 330 18.22 21.04 -6.18
N THR A 331 18.23 21.14 -7.51
CA THR A 331 17.54 22.20 -8.27
C THR A 331 16.23 21.73 -8.90
N SER A 332 16.02 20.42 -8.94
CA SER A 332 14.80 19.78 -9.44
C SER A 332 14.54 18.46 -8.74
N TYR A 333 13.28 18.17 -8.42
CA TYR A 333 12.82 16.91 -7.85
C TYR A 333 11.59 16.42 -8.58
N THR A 334 11.57 15.15 -8.97
CA THR A 334 10.41 14.49 -9.57
C THR A 334 10.00 13.29 -8.73
N TYR A 335 8.70 13.18 -8.45
CA TYR A 335 8.12 12.08 -7.70
C TYR A 335 6.72 11.76 -8.22
N THR A 336 6.22 10.57 -7.91
CA THR A 336 4.88 10.14 -8.33
C THR A 336 4.02 9.81 -7.12
N VAL A 337 2.85 10.43 -7.04
CA VAL A 337 1.79 10.11 -6.07
C VAL A 337 0.83 9.11 -6.71
N ARG A 338 0.47 8.06 -5.98
CA ARG A 338 -0.40 6.96 -6.44
C ARG A 338 -1.61 6.83 -5.50
N PRO A 339 -2.65 7.67 -5.66
CA PRO A 339 -3.84 7.60 -4.84
C PRO A 339 -4.52 6.23 -4.96
N PHE A 340 -5.01 5.70 -3.84
CA PHE A 340 -5.83 4.50 -3.83
C PHE A 340 -6.93 4.60 -2.78
N ASP A 341 -8.00 3.82 -2.96
CA ASP A 341 -9.02 3.68 -1.93
C ASP A 341 -8.55 2.67 -0.87
N ALA A 342 -8.22 3.14 0.34
CA ALA A 342 -7.78 2.26 1.42
C ALA A 342 -8.91 1.45 2.08
N THR A 343 -10.17 1.73 1.73
CA THR A 343 -11.33 0.96 2.18
C THR A 343 -11.68 -0.20 1.23
N ALA A 344 -11.22 -0.14 -0.02
CA ALA A 344 -11.38 -1.23 -0.98
C ALA A 344 -10.51 -2.44 -0.60
N THR A 345 -11.02 -3.65 -0.86
CA THR A 345 -10.20 -4.87 -0.85
C THR A 345 -9.08 -4.71 -1.89
N ILE A 346 -7.86 -5.08 -1.52
CA ILE A 346 -6.77 -5.16 -2.48
C ILE A 346 -6.59 -6.66 -2.73
N PRO A 347 -6.59 -7.13 -3.99
CA PRO A 347 -6.32 -8.53 -4.28
C PRO A 347 -5.05 -8.99 -3.57
N GLY A 348 -5.01 -10.18 -2.98
CA GLY A 348 -3.80 -10.66 -2.30
C GLY A 348 -2.61 -10.78 -3.27
N VAL A 349 -1.39 -10.52 -2.78
CA VAL A 349 -0.17 -10.89 -3.53
C VAL A 349 0.07 -12.38 -3.32
N ASN A 350 0.12 -13.15 -4.41
CA ASN A 350 0.33 -14.59 -4.34
C ASN A 350 1.65 -14.96 -3.63
N GLY A 351 1.52 -15.61 -2.49
CA GLY A 351 2.64 -15.99 -1.64
C GLY A 351 3.10 -14.90 -0.67
N ASP A 352 2.41 -13.78 -0.49
CA ASP A 352 2.64 -12.85 0.62
C ASP A 352 1.94 -13.39 1.87
N PHE A 353 2.68 -14.02 2.79
CA PHE A 353 2.09 -14.62 3.99
C PHE A 353 1.87 -13.59 5.11
N ASN A 354 2.48 -12.41 5.04
CA ASN A 354 2.49 -11.44 6.13
C ASN A 354 1.71 -10.14 5.82
N GLY A 355 1.34 -9.91 4.57
CA GLY A 355 0.51 -8.81 4.10
C GLY A 355 1.29 -7.51 3.88
N ASN A 356 2.60 -7.58 3.65
CA ASN A 356 3.44 -6.40 3.39
C ASN A 356 3.45 -5.95 1.93
N GLY A 357 2.83 -6.72 1.03
CA GLY A 357 2.77 -6.48 -0.40
C GLY A 357 3.96 -7.04 -1.18
N SER A 358 4.81 -7.83 -0.54
CA SER A 358 5.90 -8.56 -1.16
C SER A 358 5.66 -10.05 -0.98
N SER A 359 5.93 -10.84 -2.01
CA SER A 359 5.87 -12.29 -1.91
C SER A 359 6.94 -12.83 -0.99
N ASP A 360 6.52 -13.80 -0.19
CA ASP A 360 7.35 -14.66 0.63
C ASP A 360 7.57 -16.02 -0.08
N LEU A 361 8.37 -16.90 0.52
CA LEU A 361 8.68 -18.22 -0.06
C LEU A 361 8.09 -19.36 0.79
N LEU A 362 7.36 -20.25 0.12
CA LEU A 362 6.98 -21.54 0.66
C LEU A 362 7.95 -22.61 0.15
N PHE A 363 8.52 -23.38 1.06
CA PHE A 363 9.42 -24.49 0.77
C PHE A 363 8.75 -25.83 1.09
N ALA A 364 9.09 -26.84 0.30
CA ALA A 364 8.77 -28.24 0.55
C ALA A 364 10.06 -29.06 0.63
N ASN A 365 10.11 -30.00 1.56
CA ASN A 365 11.20 -30.96 1.70
C ASN A 365 10.80 -32.32 1.15
N THR A 366 11.76 -33.09 0.65
CA THR A 366 11.55 -34.46 0.17
C THR A 366 11.05 -35.43 1.24
N ASP A 367 11.22 -35.11 2.54
CA ASP A 367 10.69 -35.89 3.67
C ASP A 367 9.26 -35.50 4.11
N GLY A 368 8.62 -34.56 3.39
CA GLY A 368 7.27 -34.10 3.65
C GLY A 368 7.15 -32.89 4.58
N ARG A 369 8.26 -32.31 5.05
CA ARG A 369 8.20 -31.00 5.73
C ARG A 369 7.83 -29.89 4.75
N ALA A 370 7.26 -28.82 5.31
CA ALA A 370 7.07 -27.55 4.62
C ALA A 370 7.52 -26.40 5.52
N ALA A 371 8.01 -25.32 4.93
CA ALA A 371 8.49 -24.15 5.64
C ALA A 371 8.11 -22.85 4.92
N ILE A 372 7.83 -21.79 5.68
CA ILE A 372 7.61 -20.45 5.14
C ILE A 372 8.79 -19.57 5.53
N TRP A 373 9.30 -18.82 4.57
CA TRP A 373 10.30 -17.78 4.73
C TRP A 373 9.67 -16.45 4.37
N LEU A 374 9.48 -15.58 5.37
CA LEU A 374 9.00 -14.22 5.15
C LEU A 374 10.16 -13.40 4.57
N MET A 375 10.00 -12.81 3.41
CA MET A 375 11.07 -12.16 2.64
C MET A 375 11.02 -10.64 2.76
N ASN A 376 12.18 -10.01 2.62
CA ASN A 376 12.32 -8.59 2.34
C ASN A 376 13.52 -8.41 1.41
N GLY A 377 13.23 -8.32 0.11
CA GLY A 377 14.25 -8.38 -0.93
C GLY A 377 14.97 -9.72 -0.93
N THR A 378 16.30 -9.70 -0.83
CA THR A 378 17.13 -10.92 -0.94
C THR A 378 17.27 -11.73 0.36
N ALA A 379 16.75 -11.23 1.48
CA ALA A 379 16.94 -11.86 2.79
C ALA A 379 15.60 -12.22 3.47
N PRO A 380 15.51 -13.36 4.15
CA PRO A 380 14.37 -13.66 4.99
C PRO A 380 14.40 -12.83 6.28
N THR A 381 13.26 -12.28 6.68
CA THR A 381 13.03 -11.60 7.95
C THR A 381 12.61 -12.58 9.05
N ALA A 382 11.95 -13.67 8.67
CA ALA A 382 11.62 -14.80 9.55
C ALA A 382 11.55 -16.10 8.73
N THR A 383 11.86 -17.23 9.36
CA THR A 383 11.71 -18.56 8.76
C THR A 383 11.08 -19.51 9.76
N SER A 384 10.22 -20.42 9.31
CA SER A 384 9.59 -21.40 10.17
C SER A 384 9.20 -22.66 9.40
N GLU A 385 9.48 -23.83 9.96
CA GLU A 385 8.84 -25.08 9.51
C GLU A 385 7.40 -25.10 10.01
N ILE A 386 6.45 -25.21 9.09
CA ILE A 386 5.01 -25.16 9.39
C ILE A 386 4.39 -26.56 9.51
N ILE A 387 5.11 -27.59 9.08
CA ILE A 387 4.74 -28.99 9.30
C ILE A 387 5.98 -29.89 9.38
N GLY A 388 5.89 -30.92 10.23
CA GLY A 388 6.94 -31.92 10.40
C GLY A 388 6.94 -33.00 9.30
N ALA A 389 8.03 -33.78 9.25
CA ALA A 389 8.19 -34.87 8.30
C ALA A 389 7.18 -36.01 8.53
N GLY A 390 6.82 -36.73 7.46
CA GLY A 390 6.03 -37.96 7.55
C GLY A 390 4.58 -37.81 8.04
N THR A 391 4.03 -36.59 8.09
CA THR A 391 2.65 -36.34 8.53
C THR A 391 1.59 -36.80 7.52
N GLY A 392 2.01 -37.06 6.27
CA GLY A 392 1.12 -37.37 5.16
C GLY A 392 0.42 -36.15 4.55
N TRP A 393 0.62 -34.96 5.10
CA TRP A 393 0.05 -33.71 4.58
C TRP A 393 1.07 -32.97 3.70
N ALA A 394 0.60 -32.40 2.60
CA ALA A 394 1.37 -31.50 1.75
C ALA A 394 0.52 -30.30 1.34
N VAL A 395 1.14 -29.13 1.20
CA VAL A 395 0.48 -27.97 0.58
C VAL A 395 0.35 -28.24 -0.91
N THR A 396 -0.86 -28.09 -1.47
CA THR A 396 -1.11 -28.28 -2.90
C THR A 396 -1.47 -26.98 -3.63
N ASN A 397 -2.10 -26.04 -2.93
CA ASN A 397 -2.51 -24.74 -3.47
C ASN A 397 -2.41 -23.67 -2.39
N VAL A 398 -2.46 -22.41 -2.82
CA VAL A 398 -2.48 -21.24 -1.95
C VAL A 398 -3.50 -20.23 -2.48
N GLY A 399 -3.94 -19.30 -1.64
CA GLY A 399 -4.84 -18.22 -2.01
C GLY A 399 -5.24 -17.43 -0.76
N ASP A 400 -5.72 -16.20 -0.90
CA ASP A 400 -6.27 -15.44 0.24
C ASP A 400 -7.74 -15.80 0.41
N PHE A 401 -8.09 -16.73 1.32
CA PHE A 401 -9.47 -17.18 1.46
C PHE A 401 -10.32 -16.22 2.30
N ASN A 402 -9.74 -15.28 3.04
CA ASN A 402 -10.46 -14.44 4.01
C ASN A 402 -10.46 -12.94 3.66
N GLY A 403 -9.69 -12.52 2.65
CA GLY A 403 -9.59 -11.15 2.14
C GLY A 403 -8.73 -10.24 3.01
N ASP A 404 -7.86 -10.79 3.87
CA ASP A 404 -7.00 -10.02 4.76
C ASP A 404 -5.68 -9.57 4.09
N GLY A 405 -5.48 -9.94 2.81
CA GLY A 405 -4.31 -9.63 2.01
C GLY A 405 -3.15 -10.60 2.23
N ARG A 406 -3.35 -11.68 3.00
CA ARG A 406 -2.33 -12.71 3.24
C ARG A 406 -2.68 -13.99 2.53
N THR A 407 -1.63 -14.69 2.11
CA THR A 407 -1.74 -15.98 1.45
C THR A 407 -2.01 -17.08 2.47
N ASP A 408 -3.08 -17.83 2.27
CA ASP A 408 -3.43 -19.01 3.04
C ASP A 408 -3.05 -20.31 2.31
N LEU A 409 -3.19 -21.45 3.00
CA LEU A 409 -2.72 -22.74 2.49
C LEU A 409 -3.85 -23.75 2.32
N VAL A 410 -3.88 -24.42 1.16
CA VAL A 410 -4.65 -25.65 0.94
C VAL A 410 -3.74 -26.86 1.14
N TRP A 411 -4.11 -27.70 2.09
CA TRP A 411 -3.42 -28.93 2.43
C TRP A 411 -4.18 -30.14 1.90
N ARG A 412 -3.44 -31.12 1.37
CA ARG A 412 -3.97 -32.43 1.03
C ARG A 412 -3.21 -33.52 1.76
N HIS A 413 -3.95 -34.42 2.40
CA HIS A 413 -3.39 -35.60 3.02
C HIS A 413 -3.26 -36.74 2.00
N THR A 414 -2.34 -37.68 2.22
CA THR A 414 -2.12 -38.85 1.35
C THR A 414 -3.35 -39.75 1.21
N ASP A 415 -4.27 -39.74 2.18
CA ASP A 415 -5.56 -40.44 2.09
C ASP A 415 -6.64 -39.67 1.31
N GLY A 416 -6.36 -38.44 0.88
CA GLY A 416 -7.26 -37.60 0.08
C GLY A 416 -8.09 -36.60 0.87
N ARG A 417 -7.92 -36.47 2.20
CA ARG A 417 -8.52 -35.36 2.95
C ARG A 417 -7.95 -34.01 2.50
N ILE A 418 -8.77 -32.97 2.54
CA ILE A 418 -8.38 -31.59 2.18
C ILE A 418 -8.70 -30.66 3.36
N ALA A 419 -7.75 -29.79 3.68
CA ALA A 419 -7.89 -28.78 4.73
C ALA A 419 -7.41 -27.40 4.24
N ILE A 420 -7.98 -26.34 4.82
CA ILE A 420 -7.54 -24.95 4.61
C ILE A 420 -7.01 -24.41 5.92
N TYR A 421 -5.84 -23.77 5.85
CA TYR A 421 -5.19 -23.09 6.97
C TYR A 421 -5.13 -21.61 6.62
N LEU A 422 -5.89 -20.78 7.35
CA LEU A 422 -5.78 -19.32 7.26
C LEU A 422 -4.51 -18.87 7.97
N MET A 423 -3.70 -18.02 7.38
CA MET A 423 -2.34 -17.73 7.82
C MET A 423 -2.17 -16.28 8.30
N ASN A 424 -1.22 -16.08 9.20
CA ASN A 424 -0.69 -14.77 9.57
C ASN A 424 0.81 -14.89 9.77
N GLY A 425 1.58 -14.50 8.75
CA GLY A 425 2.99 -14.82 8.63
C GLY A 425 3.18 -16.33 8.59
N THR A 426 4.00 -16.87 9.48
CA THR A 426 4.34 -18.29 9.49
C THR A 426 3.39 -19.18 10.29
N ALA A 427 2.35 -18.63 10.91
CA ALA A 427 1.46 -19.36 11.81
C ALA A 427 0.01 -19.34 11.33
N PRO A 428 -0.75 -20.44 11.47
CA PRO A 428 -2.16 -20.44 11.14
C PRO A 428 -2.98 -19.70 12.22
N THR A 429 -3.95 -18.90 11.80
CA THR A 429 -4.97 -18.28 12.64
C THR A 429 -6.23 -19.16 12.77
N SER A 430 -6.49 -19.98 11.75
CA SER A 430 -7.57 -20.97 11.73
C SER A 430 -7.17 -22.16 10.86
N THR A 431 -7.59 -23.36 11.25
CA THR A 431 -7.39 -24.58 10.46
C THR A 431 -8.68 -25.37 10.39
N GLN A 432 -9.06 -25.83 9.20
CA GLN A 432 -10.30 -26.56 9.01
C GLN A 432 -10.14 -27.63 7.93
N GLN A 433 -10.52 -28.86 8.24
CA GLN A 433 -10.73 -29.88 7.21
C GLN A 433 -12.06 -29.60 6.50
N ILE A 434 -11.99 -29.38 5.19
CA ILE A 434 -13.16 -29.03 4.37
C ILE A 434 -13.72 -30.23 3.59
N LEU A 435 -12.91 -31.26 3.34
CA LEU A 435 -13.34 -32.50 2.71
C LEU A 435 -12.70 -33.73 3.36
N ASN A 436 -13.51 -34.78 3.49
CA ASN A 436 -13.05 -36.12 3.84
C ASN A 436 -12.37 -36.80 2.65
N ALA A 437 -11.66 -37.91 2.90
CA ALA A 437 -11.15 -38.78 1.85
C ALA A 437 -12.29 -39.24 0.93
N GLY A 438 -12.17 -38.99 -0.37
CA GLY A 438 -13.25 -39.27 -1.32
C GLY A 438 -12.92 -38.98 -2.78
N GLY A 439 -11.66 -39.14 -3.19
CA GLY A 439 -11.25 -39.01 -4.60
C GLY A 439 -11.15 -37.57 -5.15
N TRP A 440 -11.47 -36.56 -4.34
CA TRP A 440 -11.35 -35.16 -4.75
C TRP A 440 -9.93 -34.60 -4.57
N SER A 441 -9.57 -33.65 -5.43
CA SER A 441 -8.41 -32.78 -5.31
C SER A 441 -8.78 -31.36 -5.68
N VAL A 442 -8.28 -30.37 -4.93
CA VAL A 442 -8.26 -28.98 -5.38
C VAL A 442 -7.23 -28.87 -6.50
N THR A 443 -7.62 -28.21 -7.59
CA THR A 443 -6.77 -28.00 -8.76
C THR A 443 -6.35 -26.54 -8.89
N HIS A 444 -7.26 -25.60 -8.58
CA HIS A 444 -7.05 -24.16 -8.68
C HIS A 444 -7.79 -23.42 -7.55
N THR A 445 -7.36 -22.20 -7.28
CA THR A 445 -7.86 -21.29 -6.24
C THR A 445 -8.24 -19.90 -6.79
N PRO A 446 -9.13 -19.82 -7.80
CA PRO A 446 -9.56 -18.56 -8.45
C PRO A 446 -10.41 -17.67 -7.53
N ASP A 447 -10.64 -16.40 -7.84
CA ASP A 447 -11.77 -15.62 -7.28
C ASP A 447 -12.96 -15.67 -8.24
N LEU A 448 -13.89 -16.62 -8.07
CA LEU A 448 -14.98 -16.82 -9.03
C LEU A 448 -16.10 -15.79 -8.89
N ASN A 449 -16.13 -15.01 -7.82
CA ASN A 449 -17.26 -14.16 -7.47
C ASN A 449 -16.90 -12.67 -7.28
N GLY A 450 -15.62 -12.32 -7.40
CA GLY A 450 -15.10 -10.96 -7.38
C GLY A 450 -15.13 -10.30 -5.99
N ASP A 451 -15.18 -11.09 -4.91
CA ASP A 451 -15.14 -10.54 -3.53
C ASP A 451 -13.71 -10.32 -2.99
N GLY A 452 -12.70 -10.61 -3.82
CA GLY A 452 -11.29 -10.51 -3.50
C GLY A 452 -10.76 -11.68 -2.70
N LYS A 453 -11.51 -12.80 -2.60
CA LYS A 453 -11.10 -14.00 -1.89
C LYS A 453 -10.96 -15.18 -2.85
N ALA A 454 -10.01 -16.05 -2.55
CA ALA A 454 -9.85 -17.30 -3.25
C ALA A 454 -11.03 -18.24 -2.98
N ASP A 455 -11.48 -18.87 -4.06
CA ASP A 455 -12.47 -19.92 -4.15
C ASP A 455 -11.77 -21.25 -4.50
N LEU A 456 -12.50 -22.32 -4.80
CA LEU A 456 -11.93 -23.64 -5.05
C LEU A 456 -12.48 -24.28 -6.32
N VAL A 457 -11.59 -24.76 -7.18
CA VAL A 457 -11.91 -25.68 -8.29
C VAL A 457 -11.43 -27.08 -7.94
N PHE A 458 -12.36 -28.03 -7.94
CA PHE A 458 -12.10 -29.42 -7.65
C PHE A 458 -12.18 -30.30 -8.89
N GLN A 459 -11.36 -31.35 -8.89
CA GLN A 459 -11.50 -32.47 -9.80
C GLN A 459 -11.56 -33.78 -9.01
N HIS A 460 -12.52 -34.62 -9.34
CA HIS A 460 -12.64 -35.97 -8.81
C HIS A 460 -11.92 -36.98 -9.71
N THR A 461 -11.53 -38.13 -9.17
CA THR A 461 -10.83 -39.19 -9.91
C THR A 461 -11.64 -39.78 -11.09
N ASP A 462 -12.96 -39.64 -11.10
CA ASP A 462 -13.81 -40.01 -12.24
C ASP A 462 -13.94 -38.92 -13.32
N GLY A 463 -13.27 -37.78 -13.14
CA GLY A 463 -13.30 -36.65 -14.06
C GLY A 463 -14.39 -35.61 -13.78
N THR A 464 -15.21 -35.80 -12.74
CA THR A 464 -16.19 -34.77 -12.31
C THR A 464 -15.46 -33.49 -11.90
N ILE A 465 -15.98 -32.34 -12.33
CA ILE A 465 -15.44 -31.01 -11.98
C ILE A 465 -16.50 -30.26 -11.18
N ALA A 466 -16.07 -29.67 -10.07
CA ALA A 466 -16.93 -28.89 -9.19
C ALA A 466 -16.20 -27.61 -8.75
N VAL A 467 -16.97 -26.60 -8.37
CA VAL A 467 -16.44 -25.35 -7.83
C VAL A 467 -17.17 -24.97 -6.55
N TRP A 468 -16.45 -24.42 -5.58
CA TRP A 468 -17.01 -23.80 -4.38
C TRP A 468 -16.56 -22.36 -4.28
N THR A 469 -17.49 -21.46 -3.96
CA THR A 469 -17.14 -20.13 -3.47
C THR A 469 -16.92 -20.17 -1.96
N MET A 470 -15.99 -19.38 -1.44
CA MET A 470 -15.48 -19.47 -0.07
C MET A 470 -15.57 -18.13 0.69
N ASN A 471 -15.56 -18.20 2.01
CA ASN A 471 -15.33 -17.05 2.90
C ASN A 471 -14.61 -17.54 4.15
N GLY A 472 -13.28 -17.36 4.18
CA GLY A 472 -12.39 -18.07 5.08
C GLY A 472 -12.45 -19.57 4.82
N THR A 473 -12.65 -20.36 5.87
CA THR A 473 -12.74 -21.82 5.76
C THR A 473 -14.14 -22.35 5.40
N ALA A 474 -15.13 -21.46 5.26
CA ALA A 474 -16.52 -21.82 5.00
C ALA A 474 -16.87 -21.73 3.52
N MET A 475 -17.50 -22.79 2.99
CA MET A 475 -18.15 -22.78 1.68
C MET A 475 -19.40 -21.91 1.72
N THR A 476 -19.51 -20.94 0.80
CA THR A 476 -20.69 -20.06 0.67
C THR A 476 -21.66 -20.57 -0.39
N ALA A 477 -21.17 -21.15 -1.48
CA ALA A 477 -21.96 -21.83 -2.51
C ALA A 477 -21.12 -22.90 -3.22
N GLY A 478 -21.76 -23.82 -3.95
CA GLY A 478 -21.05 -24.80 -4.76
C GLY A 478 -21.89 -25.42 -5.86
N ALA A 479 -21.23 -25.83 -6.94
CA ALA A 479 -21.87 -26.43 -8.11
C ALA A 479 -20.97 -27.50 -8.73
N SER A 480 -21.58 -28.53 -9.33
CA SER A 480 -20.89 -29.40 -10.27
C SER A 480 -20.99 -28.78 -11.66
N LEU A 481 -19.84 -28.50 -12.27
CA LEU A 481 -19.75 -27.91 -13.60
C LEU A 481 -19.79 -28.97 -14.70
N MET A 482 -19.25 -30.15 -14.40
CA MET A 482 -19.15 -31.24 -15.37
C MET A 482 -19.20 -32.60 -14.69
N GLY A 483 -19.91 -33.55 -15.30
CA GLY A 483 -20.04 -34.91 -14.80
C GLY A 483 -18.84 -35.81 -15.11
N PRO A 484 -18.88 -37.08 -14.67
CA PRO A 484 -17.78 -38.03 -14.83
C PRO A 484 -17.50 -38.35 -16.31
N GLY A 485 -16.23 -38.68 -16.61
CA GLY A 485 -15.82 -39.18 -17.92
C GLY A 485 -15.91 -38.19 -19.08
N SER A 486 -16.03 -36.89 -18.79
CA SER A 486 -16.20 -35.84 -19.81
C SER A 486 -14.99 -35.65 -20.72
N GLY A 487 -13.80 -36.08 -20.27
CA GLY A 487 -12.52 -35.86 -20.94
C GLY A 487 -11.98 -34.44 -20.79
N TRP A 488 -12.67 -33.53 -20.12
CA TRP A 488 -12.19 -32.17 -19.88
C TRP A 488 -11.54 -32.02 -18.50
N SER A 489 -10.56 -31.13 -18.41
CA SER A 489 -9.94 -30.67 -17.16
C SER A 489 -9.74 -29.16 -17.22
N VAL A 490 -9.96 -28.46 -16.10
CA VAL A 490 -9.50 -27.08 -15.96
C VAL A 490 -7.98 -27.09 -15.94
N ILE A 491 -7.36 -26.28 -16.81
CA ILE A 491 -5.91 -26.16 -16.90
C ILE A 491 -5.39 -24.80 -16.44
N ARG A 492 -6.25 -23.77 -16.44
CA ARG A 492 -5.97 -22.41 -15.94
C ARG A 492 -7.25 -21.74 -15.47
N THR A 493 -7.09 -20.76 -14.61
CA THR A 493 -8.12 -19.81 -14.21
C THR A 493 -7.57 -18.39 -14.37
N ALA A 494 -8.41 -17.48 -14.86
CA ALA A 494 -8.10 -16.06 -14.98
C ALA A 494 -9.35 -15.29 -15.42
N ASP A 495 -9.44 -14.00 -15.12
CA ASP A 495 -10.47 -13.10 -15.67
C ASP A 495 -10.22 -12.82 -17.17
N PHE A 496 -10.99 -13.45 -18.06
CA PHE A 496 -10.84 -13.25 -19.50
C PHE A 496 -11.69 -12.08 -20.02
N ASP A 497 -12.68 -11.59 -19.28
CA ASP A 497 -13.64 -10.58 -19.78
C ASP A 497 -13.61 -9.22 -19.06
N GLY A 498 -12.83 -9.11 -18.00
CA GLY A 498 -12.51 -7.91 -17.23
C GLY A 498 -13.60 -7.53 -16.24
N ASP A 499 -14.44 -8.46 -15.81
CA ASP A 499 -15.51 -8.21 -14.84
C ASP A 499 -15.08 -8.38 -13.37
N GLY A 500 -13.82 -8.74 -13.15
CA GLY A 500 -13.21 -8.94 -11.83
C GLY A 500 -13.48 -10.32 -11.24
N MET A 501 -14.07 -11.25 -12.00
CA MET A 501 -14.25 -12.65 -11.63
C MET A 501 -13.37 -13.53 -12.51
N ASP A 502 -12.67 -14.49 -11.89
CA ASP A 502 -11.88 -15.46 -12.61
C ASP A 502 -12.78 -16.47 -13.34
N ASP A 503 -12.42 -16.74 -14.60
CA ASP A 503 -13.06 -17.74 -15.45
C ASP A 503 -12.21 -19.01 -15.55
N LEU A 504 -12.72 -20.01 -16.29
CA LEU A 504 -12.09 -21.32 -16.41
C LEU A 504 -11.66 -21.62 -17.85
N LEU A 505 -10.37 -21.92 -18.04
CA LEU A 505 -9.83 -22.45 -19.30
C LEU A 505 -9.68 -23.98 -19.18
N PHE A 506 -10.41 -24.69 -20.02
CA PHE A 506 -10.43 -26.14 -20.09
C PHE A 506 -9.58 -26.67 -21.25
N ARG A 507 -9.04 -27.87 -21.04
CA ARG A 507 -8.48 -28.72 -22.09
C ARG A 507 -9.14 -30.08 -22.08
N HIS A 508 -9.48 -30.57 -23.27
CA HIS A 508 -9.99 -31.93 -23.45
C HIS A 508 -8.84 -32.90 -23.73
N THR A 509 -9.00 -34.18 -23.41
CA THR A 509 -8.00 -35.24 -23.65
C THR A 509 -7.58 -35.39 -25.11
N ASP A 510 -8.42 -34.98 -26.08
CA ASP A 510 -8.07 -34.93 -27.50
C ASP A 510 -7.32 -33.66 -27.94
N GLY A 511 -7.11 -32.71 -27.03
CA GLY A 511 -6.38 -31.46 -27.29
C GLY A 511 -7.23 -30.24 -27.62
N ARG A 512 -8.57 -30.33 -27.63
CA ARG A 512 -9.43 -29.14 -27.73
C ARG A 512 -9.32 -28.25 -26.49
N HIS A 513 -9.57 -26.95 -26.66
CA HIS A 513 -9.60 -25.97 -25.56
C HIS A 513 -10.90 -25.17 -25.57
N ALA A 514 -11.41 -24.86 -24.38
CA ALA A 514 -12.63 -24.09 -24.20
C ALA A 514 -12.51 -23.13 -23.02
N ILE A 515 -13.10 -21.93 -23.13
CA ILE A 515 -13.24 -20.99 -22.02
C ILE A 515 -14.69 -21.00 -21.56
N TRP A 516 -14.89 -21.06 -20.25
CA TRP A 516 -16.19 -20.87 -19.61
C TRP A 516 -16.11 -19.61 -18.77
N LEU A 517 -16.86 -18.58 -19.17
CA LEU A 517 -16.99 -17.36 -18.38
C LEU A 517 -17.90 -17.64 -17.18
N MET A 518 -17.51 -17.19 -15.99
CA MET A 518 -18.14 -17.53 -14.72
C MET A 518 -18.85 -16.30 -14.10
N ASN A 519 -19.71 -16.57 -13.12
CA ASN A 519 -20.27 -15.57 -12.20
C ASN A 519 -20.63 -16.29 -10.90
N GLY A 520 -19.69 -16.32 -9.98
CA GLY A 520 -19.68 -17.26 -8.86
C GLY A 520 -19.71 -18.70 -9.37
N THR A 521 -20.67 -19.49 -8.89
CA THR A 521 -20.83 -20.89 -9.32
C THR A 521 -21.64 -21.06 -10.61
N ALA A 522 -22.19 -19.98 -11.17
CA ALA A 522 -22.98 -20.00 -12.39
C ALA A 522 -22.10 -19.84 -13.64
N ILE A 523 -22.45 -20.54 -14.71
CA ILE A 523 -21.80 -20.41 -16.01
C ILE A 523 -22.48 -19.28 -16.79
N LYS A 524 -21.74 -18.21 -17.09
CA LYS A 524 -22.21 -17.05 -17.86
C LYS A 524 -22.24 -17.37 -19.36
N SER A 525 -21.17 -17.97 -19.88
CA SER A 525 -21.10 -18.46 -21.26
C SER A 525 -20.00 -19.50 -21.44
N THR A 526 -20.05 -20.28 -22.51
CA THR A 526 -19.02 -21.28 -22.83
C THR A 526 -18.68 -21.24 -24.30
N GLN A 527 -17.40 -21.35 -24.65
CA GLN A 527 -16.98 -21.40 -26.05
C GLN A 527 -15.76 -22.31 -26.22
N GLN A 528 -15.78 -23.20 -27.22
CA GLN A 528 -14.58 -23.87 -27.69
C GLN A 528 -13.75 -22.87 -28.50
N ILE A 529 -12.54 -22.57 -28.03
CA ILE A 529 -11.67 -21.54 -28.61
C ILE A 529 -10.60 -22.11 -29.54
N LEU A 530 -10.25 -23.40 -29.39
CA LEU A 530 -9.26 -24.06 -30.23
C LEU A 530 -9.59 -25.53 -30.43
N ASN A 531 -9.47 -25.98 -31.69
CA ASN A 531 -9.60 -27.39 -32.06
C ASN A 531 -8.38 -28.21 -31.64
N ALA A 532 -8.51 -29.54 -31.65
CA ALA A 532 -7.35 -30.43 -31.50
C ALA A 532 -6.31 -30.15 -32.59
N GLY A 533 -5.04 -30.04 -32.20
CA GLY A 533 -3.98 -29.68 -33.14
C GLY A 533 -2.60 -29.44 -32.53
N GLY A 534 -2.24 -30.15 -31.45
CA GLY A 534 -0.89 -30.09 -30.87
C GLY A 534 -0.57 -28.86 -30.01
N TRP A 535 -1.48 -27.89 -29.89
CA TRP A 535 -1.29 -26.71 -29.05
C TRP A 535 -1.64 -26.97 -27.59
N THR A 536 -0.94 -26.29 -26.68
CA THR A 536 -1.22 -26.25 -25.23
C THR A 536 -1.17 -24.79 -24.77
N ALA A 537 -2.17 -24.36 -24.01
CA ALA A 537 -2.15 -23.05 -23.35
C ALA A 537 -1.18 -23.07 -22.16
N MET A 538 0.00 -22.46 -22.33
CA MET A 538 1.10 -22.50 -21.38
C MET A 538 0.98 -21.46 -20.27
N HIS A 539 0.38 -20.30 -20.52
CA HIS A 539 0.11 -19.24 -19.53
C HIS A 539 -1.08 -18.40 -19.96
N THR A 540 -1.72 -17.70 -19.01
CA THR A 540 -2.82 -16.75 -19.24
C THR A 540 -2.53 -15.35 -18.68
N PRO A 541 -1.46 -14.67 -19.15
CA PRO A 541 -1.07 -13.34 -18.70
C PRO A 541 -1.96 -12.23 -19.28
N ASP A 542 -2.02 -11.04 -18.69
CA ASP A 542 -2.45 -9.82 -19.40
C ASP A 542 -1.23 -9.19 -20.09
N LEU A 543 -1.11 -9.33 -21.41
CA LEU A 543 0.04 -8.84 -22.17
C LEU A 543 -0.12 -7.38 -22.61
N ASN A 544 -1.32 -6.81 -22.54
CA ASN A 544 -1.65 -5.53 -23.16
C ASN A 544 -2.11 -4.45 -22.15
N GLY A 545 -2.37 -4.83 -20.89
CA GLY A 545 -2.75 -3.97 -19.78
C GLY A 545 -4.23 -3.56 -19.79
N ASP A 546 -5.10 -4.29 -20.47
CA ASP A 546 -6.55 -4.02 -20.51
C ASP A 546 -7.34 -4.66 -19.37
N GLY A 547 -6.66 -5.37 -18.47
CA GLY A 547 -7.23 -6.06 -17.33
C GLY A 547 -7.82 -7.42 -17.65
N LYS A 548 -7.55 -7.98 -18.85
CA LYS A 548 -8.05 -9.27 -19.29
C LYS A 548 -6.92 -10.24 -19.58
N ALA A 549 -7.16 -11.51 -19.27
CA ALA A 549 -6.20 -12.56 -19.52
C ALA A 549 -6.11 -12.92 -21.01
N ASP A 550 -4.89 -12.85 -21.55
CA ASP A 550 -4.49 -13.33 -22.87
C ASP A 550 -4.04 -14.79 -22.81
N ILE A 551 -3.59 -15.37 -23.93
CA ILE A 551 -3.09 -16.76 -23.94
C ILE A 551 -1.73 -16.86 -24.61
N VAL A 552 -0.79 -17.49 -23.91
CA VAL A 552 0.50 -17.94 -24.46
C VAL A 552 0.38 -19.42 -24.83
N TRP A 553 0.52 -19.73 -26.11
CA TRP A 553 0.41 -21.06 -26.67
C TRP A 553 1.78 -21.65 -26.98
N GLN A 554 1.92 -22.97 -26.78
CA GLN A 554 3.04 -23.75 -27.31
C GLN A 554 2.53 -24.96 -28.08
N HIS A 555 3.04 -25.14 -29.30
CA HIS A 555 2.77 -26.30 -30.14
C HIS A 555 3.78 -27.42 -29.87
N THR A 556 3.42 -28.66 -30.20
CA THR A 556 4.28 -29.84 -30.00
C THR A 556 5.60 -29.79 -30.78
N ASP A 557 5.69 -28.99 -31.85
CA ASP A 557 6.95 -28.75 -32.59
C ASP A 557 7.80 -27.63 -31.99
N GLY A 558 7.38 -27.02 -30.88
CA GLY A 558 8.07 -25.94 -30.20
C GLY A 558 7.73 -24.53 -30.70
N THR A 559 6.81 -24.38 -31.66
CA THR A 559 6.28 -23.06 -32.05
C THR A 559 5.57 -22.42 -30.86
N ILE A 560 5.82 -21.12 -30.64
CA ILE A 560 5.19 -20.33 -29.58
C ILE A 560 4.38 -19.22 -30.22
N ALA A 561 3.14 -19.07 -29.79
CA ALA A 561 2.24 -18.03 -30.26
C ALA A 561 1.55 -17.34 -29.08
N VAL A 562 1.13 -16.10 -29.26
CA VAL A 562 0.38 -15.34 -28.26
C VAL A 562 -0.91 -14.82 -28.87
N TRP A 563 -2.00 -14.89 -28.11
CA TRP A 563 -3.32 -14.43 -28.50
C TRP A 563 -3.79 -13.37 -27.51
N LEU A 564 -4.14 -12.18 -28.00
CA LEU A 564 -4.86 -11.21 -27.18
C LEU A 564 -6.34 -11.57 -27.15
N MET A 565 -6.96 -11.55 -25.98
CA MET A 565 -8.32 -12.04 -25.76
C MET A 565 -9.28 -10.91 -25.34
N ASN A 566 -10.57 -11.15 -25.51
CA ASN A 566 -11.64 -10.36 -24.90
C ASN A 566 -12.84 -11.29 -24.67
N GLY A 567 -12.99 -11.75 -23.44
CA GLY A 567 -13.80 -12.91 -23.08
C GLY A 567 -13.35 -14.14 -23.87
N THR A 568 -14.28 -14.82 -24.51
CA THR A 568 -13.99 -16.03 -25.28
C THR A 568 -13.40 -15.79 -26.68
N ALA A 569 -13.23 -14.53 -27.11
CA ALA A 569 -12.83 -14.19 -28.46
C ALA A 569 -11.35 -13.79 -28.54
N MET A 570 -10.64 -14.37 -29.51
CA MET A 570 -9.31 -13.91 -29.91
C MET A 570 -9.46 -12.60 -30.71
N THR A 571 -8.99 -11.49 -30.16
CA THR A 571 -9.02 -10.17 -30.84
C THR A 571 -7.87 -10.02 -31.81
N SER A 572 -6.71 -10.60 -31.48
CA SER A 572 -5.53 -10.65 -32.35
C SER A 572 -4.57 -11.75 -31.90
N GLY A 573 -3.60 -12.11 -32.74
CA GLY A 573 -2.55 -13.04 -32.34
C GLY A 573 -1.36 -13.06 -33.29
N SER A 574 -0.25 -13.59 -32.78
CA SER A 574 1.03 -13.59 -33.47
C SER A 574 1.84 -14.83 -33.09
N GLY A 575 2.65 -15.32 -34.03
CA GLY A 575 3.71 -16.27 -33.73
C GLY A 575 4.91 -15.51 -33.15
N LEU A 576 5.38 -15.93 -31.98
CA LEU A 576 6.50 -15.30 -31.27
C LEU A 576 7.83 -16.02 -31.56
N LEU A 577 7.84 -17.36 -31.57
CA LEU A 577 8.99 -18.17 -31.96
C LEU A 577 8.55 -19.32 -32.88
N GLY A 578 9.37 -19.66 -33.87
CA GLY A 578 9.13 -20.76 -34.78
C GLY A 578 9.44 -22.14 -34.20
N ALA A 579 9.07 -23.18 -34.94
CA ALA A 579 9.33 -24.58 -34.60
C ALA A 579 10.81 -24.87 -34.35
N GLY A 580 11.09 -25.81 -33.46
CA GLY A 580 12.45 -26.32 -33.19
C GLY A 580 13.39 -25.30 -32.51
N SER A 581 12.88 -24.20 -31.96
CA SER A 581 13.69 -23.16 -31.33
C SER A 581 14.43 -23.63 -30.07
N GLY A 582 13.97 -24.71 -29.44
CA GLY A 582 14.45 -25.20 -28.14
C GLY A 582 14.03 -24.35 -26.94
N TRP A 583 13.30 -23.25 -27.16
CA TRP A 583 12.79 -22.36 -26.12
C TRP A 583 11.36 -22.71 -25.73
N SER A 584 11.01 -22.48 -24.46
CA SER A 584 9.64 -22.59 -23.94
C SER A 584 9.37 -21.44 -22.98
N VAL A 585 8.16 -20.86 -23.02
CA VAL A 585 7.72 -19.92 -21.98
C VAL A 585 7.37 -20.74 -20.74
N THR A 586 8.17 -20.58 -19.69
CA THR A 586 7.98 -21.37 -18.46
C THR A 586 7.24 -20.59 -17.39
N ARG A 587 7.25 -19.24 -17.45
CA ARG A 587 6.60 -18.33 -16.50
C ARG A 587 6.28 -16.99 -17.16
N THR A 588 5.42 -16.23 -16.51
CA THR A 588 5.10 -14.83 -16.84
C THR A 588 5.18 -13.98 -15.58
N GLY A 589 5.41 -12.68 -15.74
CA GLY A 589 5.44 -11.70 -14.65
C GLY A 589 5.84 -10.33 -15.18
N ASP A 590 5.39 -9.25 -14.54
CA ASP A 590 5.75 -7.88 -14.95
C ASP A 590 7.15 -7.52 -14.42
N PHE A 591 8.19 -7.61 -15.25
CA PHE A 591 9.56 -7.30 -14.81
C PHE A 591 9.84 -5.79 -14.77
N ASN A 592 8.99 -4.98 -15.39
CA ASN A 592 9.30 -3.57 -15.68
C ASN A 592 8.35 -2.57 -14.98
N GLY A 593 7.25 -3.05 -14.41
CA GLY A 593 6.28 -2.32 -13.60
C GLY A 593 5.31 -1.48 -14.44
N ASP A 594 5.11 -1.80 -15.72
CA ASP A 594 4.17 -1.09 -16.60
C ASP A 594 2.73 -1.64 -16.53
N GLY A 595 2.49 -2.65 -15.70
CA GLY A 595 1.19 -3.28 -15.51
C GLY A 595 0.87 -4.34 -16.56
N LYS A 596 1.83 -4.71 -17.41
CA LYS A 596 1.69 -5.78 -18.41
C LYS A 596 2.62 -6.93 -18.03
N ALA A 597 2.14 -8.14 -18.22
CA ALA A 597 2.95 -9.32 -17.97
C ALA A 597 3.97 -9.53 -19.10
N ASP A 598 5.21 -9.78 -18.69
CA ASP A 598 6.31 -10.15 -19.58
C ASP A 598 6.50 -11.67 -19.59
N LEU A 599 7.29 -12.17 -20.56
CA LEU A 599 7.50 -13.61 -20.75
C LEU A 599 8.91 -14.03 -20.31
N PHE A 600 8.98 -15.11 -19.53
CA PHE A 600 10.23 -15.76 -19.16
C PHE A 600 10.41 -17.08 -19.91
N PHE A 601 11.48 -17.13 -20.69
CA PHE A 601 11.84 -18.25 -21.52
C PHE A 601 12.96 -19.08 -20.90
N LEU A 602 12.84 -20.40 -21.00
CA LEU A 602 13.89 -21.35 -20.71
C LEU A 602 14.19 -22.18 -21.96
N HIS A 603 15.47 -22.32 -22.30
CA HIS A 603 15.93 -23.16 -23.39
C HIS A 603 16.28 -24.56 -22.86
N THR A 604 16.18 -25.58 -23.70
CA THR A 604 16.51 -26.99 -23.34
C THR A 604 17.95 -27.22 -22.88
N ASP A 605 18.87 -26.28 -23.15
CA ASP A 605 20.28 -26.31 -22.69
C ASP A 605 20.53 -25.49 -21.41
N GLY A 606 19.48 -24.93 -20.80
CA GLY A 606 19.54 -24.16 -19.55
C GLY A 606 19.74 -22.66 -19.71
N ARG A 607 19.82 -22.12 -20.94
CA ARG A 607 19.74 -20.65 -21.13
C ARG A 607 18.37 -20.13 -20.69
N ALA A 608 18.34 -18.92 -20.14
CA ALA A 608 17.11 -18.23 -19.78
C ALA A 608 17.07 -16.84 -20.41
N ALA A 609 15.88 -16.39 -20.81
CA ALA A 609 15.68 -15.07 -21.39
C ALA A 609 14.38 -14.43 -20.91
N ILE A 610 14.37 -13.10 -20.86
CA ILE A 610 13.18 -12.28 -20.56
C ILE A 610 12.81 -11.49 -21.81
N TYR A 611 11.53 -11.50 -22.14
CA TYR A 611 10.93 -10.70 -23.21
C TYR A 611 9.97 -9.73 -22.55
N LEU A 612 10.33 -8.44 -22.50
CA LEU A 612 9.43 -7.39 -22.02
C LEU A 612 8.36 -7.16 -23.08
N MET A 613 7.08 -7.37 -22.75
CA MET A 613 5.99 -7.41 -23.72
C MET A 613 5.22 -6.09 -23.78
N ASN A 614 4.63 -5.83 -24.94
CA ASN A 614 3.61 -4.80 -25.11
C ASN A 614 2.59 -5.29 -26.15
N GLY A 615 1.60 -6.04 -25.69
CA GLY A 615 0.69 -6.81 -26.53
C GLY A 615 1.42 -7.95 -27.25
N LEU A 616 1.34 -7.96 -28.58
CA LEU A 616 1.90 -9.04 -29.41
C LEU A 616 3.41 -8.96 -29.66
N VAL A 617 4.07 -7.86 -29.29
CA VAL A 617 5.47 -7.58 -29.66
C VAL A 617 6.30 -7.28 -28.42
N PRO A 618 7.49 -7.89 -28.26
CA PRO A 618 8.39 -7.51 -27.20
C PRO A 618 9.05 -6.16 -27.47
N THR A 619 9.10 -5.30 -26.46
CA THR A 619 9.85 -4.02 -26.49
C THR A 619 11.34 -4.24 -26.26
N GLN A 620 11.70 -5.30 -25.52
CA GLN A 620 13.08 -5.70 -25.27
C GLN A 620 13.16 -7.22 -25.07
N THR A 621 14.24 -7.83 -25.57
CA THR A 621 14.55 -9.25 -25.35
C THR A 621 15.98 -9.40 -24.84
N THR A 622 16.17 -10.09 -23.72
CA THR A 622 17.50 -10.24 -23.11
C THR A 622 17.70 -11.68 -22.64
N GLN A 623 18.79 -12.33 -23.07
CA GLN A 623 19.25 -13.57 -22.45
C GLN A 623 19.96 -13.23 -21.14
N ILE A 624 19.50 -13.82 -20.03
CA ILE A 624 20.00 -13.54 -18.68
C ILE A 624 20.80 -14.70 -18.08
N LEU A 625 20.70 -15.91 -18.64
CA LEU A 625 21.53 -17.05 -18.27
C LEU A 625 22.14 -17.72 -19.50
N ASN A 626 23.36 -18.22 -19.31
CA ASN A 626 24.09 -19.04 -20.28
C ASN A 626 23.74 -20.54 -20.11
N ALA A 627 24.07 -21.33 -21.13
CA ALA A 627 23.82 -22.77 -21.13
C ALA A 627 24.63 -23.50 -20.05
N GLY A 628 24.12 -24.66 -19.60
CA GLY A 628 24.87 -25.60 -18.76
C GLY A 628 24.99 -25.24 -17.28
N GLY A 629 24.33 -24.17 -16.82
CA GLY A 629 24.39 -23.74 -15.41
C GLY A 629 23.53 -24.56 -14.43
N GLY A 630 22.59 -25.37 -14.94
CA GLY A 630 21.68 -26.19 -14.11
C GLY A 630 20.62 -25.39 -13.33
N TRP A 631 20.53 -24.08 -13.52
CA TRP A 631 19.55 -23.21 -12.86
C TRP A 631 18.25 -23.14 -13.65
N SER A 632 17.12 -23.10 -12.94
CA SER A 632 15.79 -22.89 -13.49
C SER A 632 14.98 -21.96 -12.58
N ALA A 633 14.14 -21.09 -13.16
CA ALA A 633 13.26 -20.24 -12.37
C ALA A 633 12.14 -21.09 -11.75
N LYS A 634 12.02 -21.04 -10.43
CA LYS A 634 10.96 -21.69 -9.65
C LYS A 634 9.81 -20.76 -9.32
N ARG A 635 10.04 -19.45 -9.24
CA ARG A 635 8.98 -18.44 -9.12
C ARG A 635 9.42 -17.15 -9.80
N LEU A 636 8.44 -16.41 -10.32
CA LEU A 636 8.55 -15.00 -10.65
C LEU A 636 7.59 -14.26 -9.72
N VAL A 637 8.14 -13.42 -8.84
CA VAL A 637 7.38 -12.77 -7.77
C VAL A 637 8.06 -11.50 -7.31
N ASP A 638 7.31 -10.51 -6.87
CA ASP A 638 7.89 -9.30 -6.29
C ASP A 638 8.34 -9.57 -4.83
N LEU A 639 9.64 -9.71 -4.60
CA LEU A 639 10.19 -10.00 -3.28
C LEU A 639 10.44 -8.73 -2.45
N ASN A 640 10.29 -7.54 -3.04
CA ASN A 640 10.73 -6.27 -2.44
C ASN A 640 9.64 -5.17 -2.42
N GLY A 641 8.49 -5.42 -3.02
CA GLY A 641 7.32 -4.54 -3.03
C GLY A 641 7.43 -3.36 -4.01
N ASP A 642 8.32 -3.41 -4.99
CA ASP A 642 8.47 -2.35 -6.01
C ASP A 642 7.52 -2.50 -7.21
N GLY A 643 6.68 -3.53 -7.19
CA GLY A 643 5.71 -3.85 -8.23
C GLY A 643 6.31 -4.60 -9.42
N LYS A 644 7.54 -5.10 -9.33
CA LYS A 644 8.21 -5.84 -10.40
C LYS A 644 8.51 -7.28 -9.99
N ALA A 645 8.41 -8.18 -10.95
CA ALA A 645 8.72 -9.58 -10.75
C ALA A 645 10.22 -9.78 -10.58
N ASP A 646 10.60 -10.34 -9.43
CA ASP A 646 11.92 -10.87 -9.14
C ASP A 646 11.98 -12.37 -9.46
N ILE A 647 13.19 -12.96 -9.50
CA ILE A 647 13.38 -14.36 -9.88
C ILE A 647 13.86 -15.18 -8.70
N VAL A 648 13.13 -16.25 -8.39
CA VAL A 648 13.57 -17.28 -7.46
C VAL A 648 14.09 -18.47 -8.28
N TRP A 649 15.39 -18.69 -8.21
CA TRP A 649 16.11 -19.73 -8.93
C TRP A 649 16.29 -20.98 -8.07
N GLN A 650 16.23 -22.15 -8.71
CA GLN A 650 16.73 -23.39 -8.14
C GLN A 650 17.65 -24.13 -9.10
N ASN A 651 18.76 -24.62 -8.58
CA ASN A 651 19.71 -25.45 -9.29
C ASN A 651 19.37 -26.94 -9.16
N VAL A 652 19.81 -27.74 -10.14
CA VAL A 652 19.71 -29.21 -10.10
C VAL A 652 20.38 -29.85 -8.87
N ASP A 653 21.35 -29.18 -8.25
CA ASP A 653 22.00 -29.62 -7.00
C ASP A 653 21.21 -29.28 -5.70
N GLY A 654 20.05 -28.63 -5.86
CA GLY A 654 19.16 -28.20 -4.78
C GLY A 654 19.40 -26.78 -4.27
N SER A 655 20.50 -26.12 -4.66
CA SER A 655 20.77 -24.73 -4.27
C SER A 655 19.66 -23.81 -4.74
N THR A 656 19.30 -22.82 -3.92
CA THR A 656 18.29 -21.80 -4.25
C THR A 656 18.92 -20.43 -4.19
N ALA A 657 18.60 -19.57 -5.15
CA ALA A 657 19.04 -18.18 -5.19
C ALA A 657 17.87 -17.26 -5.54
N VAL A 658 17.96 -15.99 -5.17
CA VAL A 658 16.98 -14.96 -5.52
C VAL A 658 17.68 -13.81 -6.20
N TRP A 659 17.07 -13.28 -7.26
CA TRP A 659 17.54 -12.12 -8.02
C TRP A 659 16.45 -11.06 -8.01
N LEU A 660 16.75 -9.89 -7.44
CA LEU A 660 15.90 -8.71 -7.59
C LEU A 660 16.12 -8.11 -8.98
N MET A 661 15.03 -7.77 -9.65
CA MET A 661 15.04 -7.37 -11.06
C MET A 661 14.54 -5.94 -11.25
N ASN A 662 15.00 -5.30 -12.31
CA ASN A 662 14.42 -4.06 -12.82
C ASN A 662 14.48 -4.10 -14.35
N GLY A 663 13.34 -4.39 -14.97
CA GLY A 663 13.30 -4.84 -16.36
C GLY A 663 14.13 -6.12 -16.52
N THR A 664 15.00 -6.16 -17.52
CA THR A 664 15.84 -7.35 -17.77
C THR A 664 17.16 -7.38 -16.97
N THR A 665 17.36 -6.48 -16.01
CA THR A 665 18.62 -6.35 -15.27
C THR A 665 18.47 -6.78 -13.83
N MET A 666 19.39 -7.63 -13.35
CA MET A 666 19.51 -7.98 -11.93
C MET A 666 20.11 -6.80 -11.15
N THR A 667 19.38 -6.26 -10.18
CA THR A 667 19.82 -5.18 -9.30
C THR A 667 20.52 -5.71 -8.03
N SER A 668 20.13 -6.89 -7.57
CA SER A 668 20.72 -7.61 -6.44
C SER A 668 20.51 -9.11 -6.58
N GLY A 669 21.40 -9.93 -6.03
CA GLY A 669 21.25 -11.39 -6.08
C GLY A 669 21.97 -12.09 -4.93
N THR A 670 21.38 -13.16 -4.40
CA THR A 670 21.96 -13.91 -3.26
C THR A 670 21.51 -15.37 -3.30
N GLY A 671 22.42 -16.29 -2.95
CA GLY A 671 22.08 -17.67 -2.65
C GLY A 671 21.44 -17.78 -1.26
N ILE A 672 20.25 -18.38 -1.19
CA ILE A 672 19.45 -18.47 0.04
C ILE A 672 19.36 -19.90 0.60
N LEU A 673 19.65 -20.92 -0.22
CA LEU A 673 19.84 -22.31 0.26
C LEU A 673 21.00 -22.97 -0.47
N GLY A 674 21.74 -23.81 0.27
CA GLY A 674 22.84 -24.62 -0.26
C GLY A 674 22.40 -25.96 -0.85
N THR A 675 23.38 -26.73 -1.32
CA THR A 675 23.19 -28.03 -1.96
C THR A 675 22.70 -29.11 -1.00
N GLY A 676 21.97 -30.11 -1.52
CA GLY A 676 21.69 -31.35 -0.79
C GLY A 676 20.82 -31.22 0.46
N THR A 677 20.12 -30.10 0.65
CA THR A 677 19.30 -29.85 1.84
C THR A 677 17.96 -30.61 1.83
N GLY A 678 17.57 -31.16 0.67
CA GLY A 678 16.26 -31.77 0.45
C GLY A 678 15.12 -30.76 0.27
N TRP A 679 15.39 -29.47 0.48
CA TRP A 679 14.41 -28.40 0.34
C TRP A 679 14.32 -27.90 -1.10
N SER A 680 13.11 -27.52 -1.50
CA SER A 680 12.83 -26.85 -2.76
C SER A 680 11.75 -25.79 -2.58
N VAL A 681 11.85 -24.69 -3.32
CA VAL A 681 10.78 -23.70 -3.37
C VAL A 681 9.57 -24.36 -4.02
N SER A 682 8.45 -24.35 -3.32
CA SER A 682 7.22 -24.96 -3.78
C SER A 682 6.70 -24.25 -5.03
N ALA A 683 6.17 -25.04 -5.97
CA ALA A 683 5.59 -24.52 -7.21
C ALA A 683 4.10 -24.13 -7.06
N VAL A 684 3.51 -24.33 -5.88
CA VAL A 684 2.07 -24.17 -5.58
C VAL A 684 1.54 -22.73 -5.63
N SER A 685 2.33 -21.80 -6.15
CA SER A 685 1.91 -20.43 -6.42
C SER A 685 1.83 -20.22 -7.94
N GLN A 686 0.63 -20.29 -8.51
CA GLN A 686 0.31 -19.68 -9.79
C GLN A 686 -1.09 -19.14 -9.69
#